data_AF-A0A9Q5GFU6-F1
#
_entry.id   AF-A0A9Q5GFU6-F1
#
_cell.length_a   1.000
_cell.length_b   1.000
_cell.length_c   1.000
_cell.angle_alpha   90.00
_cell.angle_beta   90.00
_cell.angle_gamma   90.00
#
_symmetry.space_group_name_H-M   'P 1'
#
loop_
_entity.id
_entity.type
_entity.pdbx_description
1 polymer ?
#
loop_
_entity_poly.entity_id
_entity_poly.type
_entity_poly.pdbx_seq_one_letter_code
_entity_poly.pdbx_strand_id
1 'polypeptide(L)'
;MSMLRNSNPDLVLRTDKAELNRSPNYTINITTAVFKEPVGKQYTLENGQIIKKELLGRTSNGTLNVKEFNSVDQYVDWLKNAQTSEMRLCGNAAPEHDGKRIEFGESNPEGTVSLTNKFLSFRAVCGVLSCDTDYKEPDEVVGLYPHEIKRFESHQEITELLRSLDKALVDTYMVCRDSSSSFICNGAGELLSKRKGIHTDIIIDDSRLTPAVLQILFDRLWLAGYGWAFVDKGGRIQLRAPIDLAMMRPHQPDFLKASFKGEGQSAGEISVSGTKVLKASDIKPLTQAEQQEVATLKKRAENALAETASHQKEMLIQHKIDELVSSGVTLSEARQQASGLYDRYQLEQDMVVHFCSGDVVTVGRLLIDGHKYDKQKCFDPLEPDYPATTWFFWNDGKCPVVFGYAHGGSTYFLKENARGYVLSNVRDEYLADMLLNISGRVLGKTGVHCVNLPALYKTVQTMFFVESKGRYMTLNPRGNLIALTEKNMLRFVLEGAHHLLDDKALEFHPDLSIPELLTALLSQVQLSKKERINVVSLLSGGHAEVAAEIISEELQKYLVLHRQVERIQRRVDMFAEDTTCELLEDGELLVTFTHIPFVENWGVEWSIVEEVWIDYVSHWPDVDQFIELMLAARFATDRRQAFLWANMPSDWGKGLLVEGVLSELGLVIKTTINTIEKAYNGSPIGLDLSNAMRAWVLFIDE
;
A
#
# COMPACT_ATOMS: atom_id res chain seq x y z
N MET A 1 9.13 -59.57 -53.32
CA MET A 1 8.76 -60.29 -52.08
C MET A 1 8.29 -59.23 -51.08
N SER A 2 7.04 -58.76 -51.20
CA SER A 2 5.84 -59.21 -50.43
C SER A 2 6.03 -59.05 -48.91
N MET A 3 5.19 -58.40 -48.10
CA MET A 3 3.94 -57.63 -48.16
C MET A 3 3.86 -56.94 -46.77
N LEU A 4 3.69 -55.63 -46.59
CA LEU A 4 2.42 -54.89 -46.44
C LEU A 4 1.32 -55.55 -45.56
N ARG A 5 1.00 -54.87 -44.42
CA ARG A 5 -0.34 -54.44 -43.90
C ARG A 5 -0.77 -54.88 -42.49
N ASN A 6 -1.20 -53.84 -41.73
CA ASN A 6 -2.40 -53.72 -40.86
C ASN A 6 -2.44 -54.57 -39.56
N SER A 7 -3.02 -54.19 -38.42
CA SER A 7 -3.74 -53.00 -37.92
C SER A 7 -4.08 -53.27 -36.42
N ASN A 8 -4.19 -52.19 -35.62
CA ASN A 8 -4.63 -52.06 -34.20
C ASN A 8 -6.01 -52.74 -33.88
N PRO A 9 -6.63 -52.69 -32.66
CA PRO A 9 -6.22 -52.51 -31.24
C PRO A 9 -6.88 -53.54 -30.25
N ASP A 10 -6.61 -53.40 -28.93
CA ASP A 10 -7.33 -53.90 -27.73
C ASP A 10 -7.45 -55.42 -27.44
N LEU A 11 -6.91 -55.87 -26.29
CA LEU A 11 -7.68 -56.29 -25.10
C LEU A 11 -6.80 -56.98 -24.03
N VAL A 12 -6.85 -56.40 -22.81
CA VAL A 12 -6.94 -57.08 -21.49
C VAL A 12 -5.68 -57.56 -20.76
N LEU A 13 -5.21 -56.67 -19.88
CA LEU A 13 -4.99 -56.85 -18.43
C LEU A 13 -5.04 -58.29 -17.87
N ARG A 14 -3.90 -58.77 -17.39
CA ARG A 14 -3.82 -59.56 -16.14
C ARG A 14 -2.70 -59.00 -15.27
N THR A 15 -3.12 -58.24 -14.27
CA THR A 15 -2.31 -57.80 -13.14
C THR A 15 -2.25 -58.94 -12.13
N ASP A 16 -1.04 -59.46 -11.87
CA ASP A 16 -0.80 -60.24 -10.66
C ASP A 16 -0.77 -59.28 -9.47
N LYS A 17 -1.85 -59.36 -8.67
CA LYS A 17 -2.27 -58.37 -7.68
C LYS A 17 -1.81 -58.69 -6.25
N ALA A 18 -0.71 -59.44 -6.05
CA ALA A 18 -0.44 -60.06 -4.76
C ALA A 18 0.92 -59.79 -4.09
N GLU A 19 1.91 -59.12 -4.70
CA GLU A 19 3.25 -59.00 -4.07
C GLU A 19 3.91 -57.60 -4.10
N LEU A 20 3.13 -56.51 -4.13
CA LEU A 20 3.68 -55.13 -4.08
C LEU A 20 2.98 -54.20 -3.06
N ASN A 21 2.31 -54.76 -2.03
CA ASN A 21 1.76 -53.98 -0.90
C ASN A 21 2.69 -54.00 0.32
N ARG A 22 3.89 -53.43 0.18
CA ARG A 22 4.55 -52.79 1.32
C ARG A 22 4.57 -51.28 1.05
N SER A 23 3.39 -50.68 1.12
CA SER A 23 3.24 -49.23 1.18
C SER A 23 4.06 -48.72 2.38
N PRO A 24 4.90 -47.68 2.25
CA PRO A 24 5.34 -46.97 3.45
C PRO A 24 4.09 -46.55 4.22
N ASN A 25 4.03 -46.80 5.53
CA ASN A 25 2.93 -46.33 6.38
C ASN A 25 2.99 -44.79 6.42
N TYR A 26 2.30 -44.13 5.50
CA TYR A 26 2.09 -42.69 5.51
C TYR A 26 0.60 -42.38 5.53
N THR A 27 0.26 -41.29 6.19
CA THR A 27 -1.10 -40.74 6.23
C THR A 27 -1.00 -39.28 5.77
N ILE A 28 -1.69 -38.95 4.68
CA ILE A 28 -1.72 -37.60 4.13
C ILE A 28 -2.63 -36.76 5.02
N ASN A 29 -2.08 -35.70 5.61
CA ASN A 29 -2.78 -34.79 6.49
C ASN A 29 -3.04 -33.47 5.76
N ILE A 30 -4.30 -33.05 5.72
CA ILE A 30 -4.69 -31.73 5.21
C ILE A 30 -5.61 -31.03 6.20
N THR A 31 -5.80 -29.73 6.00
CA THR A 31 -6.80 -28.96 6.73
C THR A 31 -7.79 -28.35 5.75
N THR A 32 -9.08 -28.44 6.07
CA THR A 32 -10.16 -27.87 5.27
C THR A 32 -11.00 -26.92 6.11
N ALA A 33 -11.56 -25.92 5.46
CA ALA A 33 -12.55 -25.03 6.04
C ALA A 33 -13.86 -25.24 5.28
N VAL A 34 -14.92 -25.58 6.00
CA VAL A 34 -16.25 -25.86 5.45
C VAL A 34 -17.22 -24.79 5.92
N PHE A 35 -17.89 -24.13 4.99
CA PHE A 35 -18.84 -23.06 5.26
C PHE A 35 -20.28 -23.47 4.93
N LYS A 36 -21.24 -22.66 5.38
CA LYS A 36 -22.66 -22.84 5.02
C LYS A 36 -22.93 -22.44 3.57
N GLU A 37 -22.31 -21.36 3.13
CA GLU A 37 -22.44 -20.82 1.78
C GLU A 37 -21.25 -21.24 0.91
N PRO A 38 -21.40 -21.28 -0.43
CA PRO A 38 -20.30 -21.54 -1.33
C PRO A 38 -19.16 -20.51 -1.19
N VAL A 39 -17.94 -20.94 -1.46
CA VAL A 39 -16.71 -20.15 -1.35
C VAL A 39 -15.91 -20.16 -2.66
N GLY A 40 -15.02 -19.18 -2.84
CA GLY A 40 -14.21 -19.09 -4.05
C GLY A 40 -14.98 -18.38 -5.17
N LYS A 41 -15.18 -19.03 -6.30
CA LYS A 41 -15.79 -18.39 -7.48
C LYS A 41 -17.24 -18.86 -7.68
N GLN A 42 -18.12 -17.93 -8.01
CA GLN A 42 -19.46 -18.20 -8.51
C GLN A 42 -19.60 -17.71 -9.94
N TYR A 43 -20.16 -18.56 -10.79
CA TYR A 43 -20.44 -18.22 -12.17
C TYR A 43 -21.95 -18.13 -12.40
N THR A 44 -22.37 -17.08 -13.10
CA THR A 44 -23.72 -16.93 -13.64
C THR A 44 -23.62 -16.89 -15.15
N LEU A 45 -24.51 -17.60 -15.84
CA LEU A 45 -24.62 -17.51 -17.29
C LEU A 45 -25.72 -16.52 -17.64
N GLU A 46 -25.35 -15.38 -18.22
CA GLU A 46 -26.28 -14.36 -18.69
C GLU A 46 -26.06 -14.13 -20.19
N ASN A 47 -27.09 -14.34 -21.01
CA ASN A 47 -27.05 -14.15 -22.47
C ASN A 47 -25.88 -14.90 -23.18
N GLY A 48 -25.52 -16.09 -22.70
CA GLY A 48 -24.41 -16.88 -23.26
C GLY A 48 -23.01 -16.43 -22.82
N GLN A 49 -22.90 -15.41 -21.97
CA GLN A 49 -21.65 -14.95 -21.39
C GLN A 49 -21.49 -15.40 -19.94
N ILE A 50 -20.24 -15.70 -19.55
CA ILE A 50 -19.89 -16.04 -18.17
C ILE A 50 -19.70 -14.75 -17.38
N ILE A 51 -20.56 -14.53 -16.38
CA ILE A 51 -20.35 -13.52 -15.35
C ILE A 51 -19.75 -14.19 -14.13
N LYS A 52 -18.60 -13.66 -13.68
CA LYS A 52 -17.86 -14.16 -12.52
C LYS A 52 -18.14 -13.27 -11.31
N LYS A 53 -18.52 -13.88 -10.19
CA LYS A 53 -18.61 -13.25 -8.87
C LYS A 53 -17.67 -13.96 -7.90
N GLU A 54 -16.82 -13.21 -7.23
CA GLU A 54 -16.01 -13.75 -6.12
C GLU A 54 -16.89 -13.90 -4.86
N LEU A 55 -16.91 -15.10 -4.30
CA LEU A 55 -17.55 -15.46 -3.05
C LEU A 55 -16.50 -15.57 -1.93
N LEU A 56 -16.65 -14.73 -0.92
CA LEU A 56 -15.74 -14.71 0.20
C LEU A 56 -15.96 -15.90 1.12
N GLY A 57 -14.93 -16.71 1.35
CA GLY A 57 -14.89 -17.70 2.43
C GLY A 57 -14.74 -17.11 3.83
N ARG A 58 -15.22 -15.89 4.08
CA ARG A 58 -15.06 -15.17 5.36
C ARG A 58 -16.36 -14.58 5.93
N THR A 59 -17.51 -14.85 5.31
CA THR A 59 -18.77 -14.16 5.66
C THR A 59 -19.73 -14.96 6.53
N SER A 60 -19.37 -16.16 7.02
CA SER A 60 -20.25 -16.93 7.91
C SER A 60 -19.51 -18.00 8.74
N ASN A 61 -20.16 -18.43 9.84
CA ASN A 61 -19.73 -19.49 10.77
C ASN A 61 -19.36 -20.80 10.05
N GLY A 62 -18.08 -20.97 9.68
CA GLY A 62 -17.55 -22.23 9.15
C GLY A 62 -16.99 -23.15 10.22
N THR A 63 -16.58 -24.35 9.83
CA THR A 63 -15.88 -25.32 10.69
C THR A 63 -14.53 -25.66 10.08
N LEU A 64 -13.49 -25.64 10.91
CA LEU A 64 -12.15 -26.10 10.54
C LEU A 64 -12.08 -27.61 10.78
N ASN A 65 -11.61 -28.37 9.79
CA ASN A 65 -11.48 -29.82 9.90
C ASN A 65 -10.06 -30.26 9.54
N VAL A 66 -9.55 -31.25 10.27
CA VAL A 66 -8.34 -32.00 9.94
C VAL A 66 -8.77 -33.29 9.26
N LYS A 67 -8.25 -33.55 8.05
CA LYS A 67 -8.55 -34.78 7.29
C LYS A 67 -7.28 -35.59 7.11
N GLU A 68 -7.46 -36.90 7.24
CA GLU A 68 -6.41 -37.91 7.10
C GLU A 68 -6.78 -38.89 5.99
N PHE A 69 -5.82 -39.18 5.11
CA PHE A 69 -5.98 -40.16 4.04
C PHE A 69 -4.84 -41.17 4.06
N ASN A 70 -5.17 -42.46 4.02
CA ASN A 70 -4.19 -43.54 4.08
C ASN A 70 -3.66 -43.94 2.69
N SER A 71 -4.14 -43.28 1.63
CA SER A 71 -3.63 -43.44 0.27
C SER A 71 -3.89 -42.19 -0.56
N VAL A 72 -3.15 -42.05 -1.67
CA VAL A 72 -3.41 -41.00 -2.67
C VAL A 72 -4.78 -41.16 -3.31
N ASP A 73 -5.25 -42.40 -3.51
CA ASP A 73 -6.59 -42.66 -4.05
C ASP A 73 -7.69 -42.09 -3.15
N GLN A 74 -7.59 -42.28 -1.83
CA GLN A 74 -8.55 -41.70 -0.88
C GLN A 74 -8.54 -40.17 -0.90
N TYR A 75 -7.36 -39.56 -1.04
CA TYR A 75 -7.21 -38.12 -1.19
C TYR A 75 -7.86 -37.61 -2.49
N VAL A 76 -7.63 -38.30 -3.61
CA VAL A 76 -8.20 -37.97 -4.93
C VAL A 76 -9.71 -38.15 -4.96
N ASP A 77 -10.22 -39.20 -4.32
CA ASP A 77 -11.66 -39.41 -4.19
C ASP A 77 -12.32 -38.29 -3.39
N TRP A 78 -11.66 -37.80 -2.33
CA TRP A 78 -12.14 -36.61 -1.63
C TRP A 78 -12.10 -35.35 -2.52
N LEU A 79 -11.01 -35.11 -3.26
CA LEU A 79 -10.92 -33.95 -4.18
C LEU A 79 -12.06 -33.94 -5.20
N LYS A 80 -12.39 -35.10 -5.80
CA LYS A 80 -13.52 -35.25 -6.74
C LYS A 80 -14.86 -34.93 -6.09
N ASN A 81 -15.02 -35.27 -4.82
CA ASN A 81 -16.27 -35.12 -4.06
C ASN A 81 -16.32 -33.85 -3.17
N ALA A 82 -15.30 -32.99 -3.23
CA ALA A 82 -15.28 -31.73 -2.49
C ALA A 82 -16.52 -30.89 -2.81
N GLN A 83 -17.00 -30.13 -1.83
CA GLN A 83 -18.20 -29.29 -1.98
C GLN A 83 -17.84 -27.87 -2.40
N THR A 84 -18.79 -27.13 -2.97
CA THR A 84 -18.59 -25.72 -3.35
C THR A 84 -18.42 -24.79 -2.14
N SER A 85 -18.80 -25.25 -0.94
CA SER A 85 -18.60 -24.56 0.33
C SER A 85 -17.35 -25.02 1.10
N GLU A 86 -16.55 -25.91 0.52
CA GLU A 86 -15.32 -26.42 1.11
C GLU A 86 -14.09 -25.84 0.41
N MET A 87 -13.13 -25.36 1.19
CA MET A 87 -11.81 -24.97 0.71
C MET A 87 -10.72 -25.71 1.49
N ARG A 88 -9.62 -26.01 0.81
CA ARG A 88 -8.42 -26.55 1.44
C ARG A 88 -7.51 -25.40 1.87
N LEU A 89 -6.80 -25.57 2.97
CA LEU A 89 -5.75 -24.66 3.41
C LEU A 89 -4.39 -25.30 3.14
N CYS A 90 -3.40 -24.49 2.70
CA CYS A 90 -2.07 -25.02 2.37
C CYS A 90 -1.32 -25.56 3.60
N GLY A 91 -1.56 -24.96 4.78
CA GLY A 91 -0.99 -25.40 6.04
C GLY A 91 -1.89 -26.37 6.81
N ASN A 92 -1.38 -26.82 7.95
CA ASN A 92 -2.03 -27.77 8.83
C ASN A 92 -2.51 -27.11 10.13
N ALA A 93 -3.73 -27.42 10.52
CA ALA A 93 -4.22 -27.19 11.87
C ALA A 93 -3.71 -28.26 12.83
N ALA A 94 -3.67 -27.91 14.11
CA ALA A 94 -3.43 -28.87 15.17
C ALA A 94 -4.63 -29.84 15.31
N PRO A 95 -4.44 -31.11 15.70
CA PRO A 95 -5.56 -32.02 15.96
C PRO A 95 -6.57 -31.47 16.97
N GLU A 96 -6.13 -30.72 17.98
CA GLU A 96 -7.00 -30.07 18.96
C GLU A 96 -7.81 -28.87 18.41
N HIS A 97 -7.65 -28.56 17.13
CA HIS A 97 -8.45 -27.55 16.41
C HIS A 97 -9.46 -28.17 15.46
N ASP A 98 -9.46 -29.50 15.30
CA ASP A 98 -10.44 -30.21 14.49
C ASP A 98 -11.86 -29.99 15.03
N GLY A 99 -12.81 -29.76 14.11
CA GLY A 99 -14.21 -29.49 14.41
C GLY A 99 -14.50 -28.12 15.05
N LYS A 100 -13.49 -27.26 15.28
CA LYS A 100 -13.72 -25.94 15.88
C LYS A 100 -14.38 -24.98 14.91
N ARG A 101 -15.26 -24.12 15.45
CA ARG A 101 -15.93 -23.07 14.69
C ARG A 101 -14.91 -22.00 14.27
N ILE A 102 -14.97 -21.61 13.01
CA ILE A 102 -14.18 -20.53 12.43
C ILE A 102 -14.85 -19.20 12.79
N GLU A 103 -14.07 -18.29 13.36
CA GLU A 103 -14.49 -16.96 13.76
C GLU A 103 -13.50 -15.91 13.23
N PHE A 104 -14.04 -14.82 12.69
CA PHE A 104 -13.28 -13.72 12.12
C PHE A 104 -13.41 -12.52 13.06
N GLY A 105 -12.33 -12.13 13.72
CA GLY A 105 -12.31 -11.08 14.75
C GLY A 105 -11.05 -11.14 15.62
N GLU A 106 -10.83 -10.14 16.47
CA GLU A 106 -9.69 -10.07 17.40
C GLU A 106 -9.87 -10.94 18.64
N SER A 107 -11.09 -11.06 19.14
CA SER A 107 -11.43 -12.08 20.11
C SER A 107 -11.55 -13.41 19.37
N ASN A 108 -10.74 -14.40 19.78
CA ASN A 108 -11.07 -15.80 19.55
C ASN A 108 -11.71 -16.31 20.84
N PRO A 109 -13.05 -16.29 20.98
CA PRO A 109 -13.74 -16.94 22.07
C PRO A 109 -13.21 -18.34 22.32
N GLU A 110 -13.30 -18.79 23.56
CA GLU A 110 -12.89 -20.14 23.92
C GLU A 110 -13.66 -21.17 23.06
N GLY A 111 -12.91 -22.08 22.44
CA GLY A 111 -13.46 -23.08 21.52
C GLY A 111 -13.58 -22.65 20.05
N THR A 112 -13.13 -21.45 19.66
CA THR A 112 -13.10 -21.03 18.25
C THR A 112 -11.69 -20.86 17.68
N VAL A 113 -11.59 -20.81 16.36
CA VAL A 113 -10.34 -20.68 15.60
C VAL A 113 -10.49 -19.62 14.52
N SER A 114 -9.39 -19.04 14.08
CA SER A 114 -9.36 -18.16 12.90
C SER A 114 -8.41 -18.72 11.83
N LEU A 115 -8.64 -18.34 10.58
CA LEU A 115 -7.78 -18.75 9.46
C LEU A 115 -6.52 -17.88 9.38
N THR A 116 -5.68 -17.99 10.40
CA THR A 116 -4.46 -17.18 10.60
C THR A 116 -3.28 -18.06 11.03
N ASN A 117 -2.07 -17.48 11.03
CA ASN A 117 -0.86 -18.16 11.50
C ASN A 117 -0.90 -18.58 12.98
N LYS A 118 -1.88 -18.10 13.76
CA LYS A 118 -2.10 -18.52 15.14
C LYS A 118 -2.55 -19.98 15.24
N PHE A 119 -3.36 -20.43 14.29
CA PHE A 119 -3.98 -21.76 14.32
C PHE A 119 -3.52 -22.67 13.18
N LEU A 120 -2.94 -22.08 12.13
CA LEU A 120 -2.46 -22.78 10.94
C LEU A 120 -0.95 -22.62 10.82
N SER A 121 -0.28 -23.73 10.55
CA SER A 121 1.18 -23.78 10.37
C SER A 121 1.52 -24.97 9.50
N PHE A 122 2.66 -24.94 8.83
CA PHE A 122 3.19 -26.17 8.23
C PHE A 122 3.72 -27.08 9.36
N ARG A 123 3.19 -28.31 9.47
CA ARG A 123 3.46 -29.21 10.61
C ARG A 123 4.30 -30.43 10.19
N ALA A 124 4.89 -31.09 11.19
CA ALA A 124 5.76 -32.27 11.05
C ALA A 124 4.96 -33.53 10.67
N VAL A 125 4.25 -33.47 9.55
CA VAL A 125 3.32 -34.49 9.08
C VAL A 125 3.48 -34.68 7.58
N CYS A 126 3.17 -35.90 7.13
CA CYS A 126 2.99 -36.14 5.70
C CYS A 126 1.77 -35.35 5.25
N GLY A 127 1.93 -34.51 4.23
CA GLY A 127 0.89 -33.60 3.77
C GLY A 127 1.08 -33.27 2.30
N VAL A 128 0.63 -32.09 1.91
CA VAL A 128 0.60 -31.68 0.50
C VAL A 128 1.36 -30.37 0.33
N LEU A 129 2.33 -30.40 -0.57
CA LEU A 129 2.96 -29.20 -1.13
C LEU A 129 2.20 -28.83 -2.40
N SER A 130 1.55 -27.68 -2.39
CA SER A 130 0.71 -27.25 -3.49
C SER A 130 1.43 -26.23 -4.37
N CYS A 131 1.54 -26.56 -5.65
CA CYS A 131 2.02 -25.69 -6.71
C CYS A 131 0.83 -25.16 -7.49
N ASP A 132 0.67 -23.84 -7.57
CA ASP A 132 -0.36 -23.21 -8.39
C ASP A 132 0.26 -22.55 -9.62
N THR A 133 -0.25 -22.86 -10.81
CA THR A 133 0.15 -22.21 -12.06
C THR A 133 -0.86 -21.10 -12.40
N ASP A 134 -0.52 -19.85 -12.06
CA ASP A 134 -1.30 -18.67 -12.45
C ASP A 134 -0.59 -17.91 -13.57
N TYR A 135 -1.24 -17.82 -14.74
CA TYR A 135 -0.78 -17.01 -15.86
C TYR A 135 -1.61 -15.74 -15.93
N LYS A 136 -0.96 -14.62 -16.23
CA LYS A 136 -1.64 -13.42 -16.69
C LYS A 136 -1.71 -13.42 -18.20
N GLU A 137 -2.87 -13.06 -18.73
CA GLU A 137 -3.02 -12.83 -20.17
C GLU A 137 -2.25 -11.56 -20.59
N PRO A 138 -1.77 -11.47 -21.84
CA PRO A 138 -1.00 -10.31 -22.31
C PRO A 138 -1.74 -8.98 -22.17
N ASP A 139 -3.08 -8.98 -22.21
CA ASP A 139 -3.95 -7.81 -22.01
C ASP A 139 -4.24 -7.50 -20.53
N GLU A 140 -3.85 -8.39 -19.61
CA GLU A 140 -3.97 -8.18 -18.16
C GLU A 140 -2.75 -7.48 -17.56
N VAL A 141 -1.65 -7.34 -18.32
CA VAL A 141 -0.37 -6.76 -17.87
C VAL A 141 0.08 -5.63 -18.79
N VAL A 142 0.90 -4.74 -18.26
CA VAL A 142 1.41 -3.58 -19.02
C VAL A 142 2.70 -3.92 -19.77
N GLY A 143 3.50 -4.82 -19.21
CA GLY A 143 4.72 -5.33 -19.82
C GLY A 143 4.99 -6.75 -19.37
N LEU A 144 5.69 -7.52 -20.20
CA LEU A 144 6.00 -8.94 -19.95
C LEU A 144 7.43 -9.25 -20.42
N TYR A 145 8.19 -9.93 -19.56
CA TYR A 145 9.53 -10.42 -19.86
C TYR A 145 9.70 -11.88 -19.43
N PRO A 146 10.17 -12.78 -20.31
CA PRO A 146 10.31 -12.57 -21.75
C PRO A 146 8.95 -12.31 -22.42
N HIS A 147 8.95 -11.76 -23.63
CA HIS A 147 7.70 -11.42 -24.35
C HIS A 147 6.77 -12.62 -24.59
N GLU A 148 7.29 -13.84 -24.53
CA GLU A 148 6.53 -15.08 -24.61
C GLU A 148 6.89 -16.01 -23.46
N ILE A 149 5.88 -16.56 -22.79
CA ILE A 149 6.03 -17.51 -21.69
C ILE A 149 5.49 -18.88 -22.09
N LYS A 150 6.17 -19.96 -21.69
CA LYS A 150 5.66 -21.32 -21.92
C LYS A 150 4.42 -21.56 -21.06
N ARG A 151 3.30 -21.81 -21.73
CA ARG A 151 2.06 -22.28 -21.12
C ARG A 151 1.96 -23.80 -21.23
N PHE A 152 1.33 -24.41 -20.24
CA PHE A 152 1.18 -25.87 -20.14
C PHE A 152 -0.26 -26.25 -20.49
N GLU A 153 -0.40 -27.04 -21.53
CA GLU A 153 -1.68 -27.45 -22.11
C GLU A 153 -2.18 -28.76 -21.51
N SER A 154 -1.32 -29.49 -20.77
CA SER A 154 -1.66 -30.76 -20.13
C SER A 154 -1.04 -30.92 -18.74
N HIS A 155 -1.63 -31.80 -17.93
CA HIS A 155 -1.04 -32.22 -16.64
C HIS A 155 0.32 -32.91 -16.82
N GLN A 156 0.54 -33.59 -17.95
CA GLN A 156 1.79 -34.28 -18.23
C GLN A 156 2.95 -33.30 -18.39
N GLU A 157 2.79 -32.22 -19.17
CA GLU A 157 3.86 -31.25 -19.40
C GLU A 157 4.36 -30.60 -18.09
N ILE A 158 3.44 -30.19 -17.21
CA ILE A 158 3.83 -29.58 -15.92
C ILE A 158 4.46 -30.61 -14.97
N THR A 159 3.96 -31.85 -14.98
CA THR A 159 4.52 -32.94 -14.18
C THR A 159 5.95 -33.27 -14.63
N GLU A 160 6.19 -33.34 -15.94
CA GLU A 160 7.52 -33.59 -16.52
C GLU A 160 8.49 -32.45 -16.19
N LEU A 161 8.04 -31.19 -16.29
CA LEU A 161 8.84 -30.04 -15.87
C LEU A 161 9.23 -30.15 -14.40
N LEU A 162 8.27 -30.31 -13.49
CA LEU A 162 8.56 -30.37 -12.06
C LEU A 162 9.53 -31.51 -11.73
N ARG A 163 9.34 -32.69 -12.34
CA ARG A 163 10.26 -33.84 -12.19
C ARG A 163 11.67 -33.56 -12.71
N SER A 164 11.82 -32.69 -13.70
CA SER A 164 13.13 -32.32 -14.24
C SER A 164 13.94 -31.40 -13.31
N LEU A 165 13.30 -30.70 -12.37
CA LEU A 165 13.95 -29.72 -11.50
C LEU A 165 14.85 -30.35 -10.42
N ASP A 166 14.52 -31.54 -9.95
CA ASP A 166 15.33 -32.29 -8.98
C ASP A 166 15.09 -33.79 -9.11
N LYS A 167 16.18 -34.57 -9.04
CA LYS A 167 16.12 -36.04 -8.99
C LYS A 167 15.20 -36.57 -7.87
N ALA A 168 15.03 -35.84 -6.77
CA ALA A 168 14.16 -36.22 -5.66
C ALA A 168 12.68 -36.22 -6.05
N LEU A 169 12.29 -35.42 -7.05
CA LEU A 169 10.91 -35.34 -7.57
C LEU A 169 10.59 -36.45 -8.57
N VAL A 170 11.59 -37.15 -9.10
CA VAL A 170 11.37 -38.26 -10.04
C VAL A 170 10.51 -39.32 -9.37
N ASP A 171 9.38 -39.66 -10.00
CA ASP A 171 8.42 -40.67 -9.53
C ASP A 171 7.68 -40.36 -8.23
N THR A 172 7.74 -39.11 -7.72
CA THR A 172 6.91 -38.72 -6.56
C THR A 172 5.45 -38.60 -6.94
N TYR A 173 4.56 -38.86 -5.97
CA TYR A 173 3.13 -38.64 -6.11
C TYR A 173 2.84 -37.17 -6.44
N MET A 174 2.29 -36.93 -7.62
CA MET A 174 1.79 -35.64 -8.07
C MET A 174 0.34 -35.79 -8.49
N VAL A 175 -0.56 -35.06 -7.84
CA VAL A 175 -1.98 -34.98 -8.18
C VAL A 175 -2.22 -33.66 -8.88
N CYS A 176 -2.54 -33.70 -10.17
CA CYS A 176 -2.77 -32.51 -10.99
C CYS A 176 -4.26 -32.32 -11.20
N ARG A 177 -4.73 -31.09 -11.04
CA ARG A 177 -6.13 -30.70 -11.20
C ARG A 177 -6.23 -29.42 -12.03
N ASP A 178 -7.20 -29.36 -12.92
CA ASP A 178 -7.55 -28.10 -13.57
C ASP A 178 -8.22 -27.14 -12.59
N SER A 179 -7.80 -25.87 -12.61
CA SER A 179 -8.39 -24.84 -11.76
C SER A 179 -9.91 -24.79 -11.93
N SER A 180 -10.63 -24.41 -10.87
CA SER A 180 -12.10 -24.35 -10.86
C SER A 180 -12.69 -23.34 -11.85
N SER A 181 -11.85 -22.53 -12.49
CA SER A 181 -12.19 -21.61 -13.59
C SER A 181 -11.91 -22.15 -15.00
N SER A 182 -11.35 -23.35 -15.11
CA SER A 182 -11.04 -24.03 -16.38
C SER A 182 -12.23 -24.86 -16.85
N PHE A 183 -12.33 -25.02 -18.17
CA PHE A 183 -13.31 -25.89 -18.84
C PHE A 183 -14.76 -25.71 -18.33
N ILE A 184 -15.21 -24.47 -18.24
CA ILE A 184 -16.58 -24.15 -17.85
C ILE A 184 -17.52 -24.52 -19.01
N CYS A 185 -18.58 -25.25 -18.74
CA CYS A 185 -19.62 -25.61 -19.70
C CYS A 185 -21.00 -25.07 -19.29
N ASN A 186 -21.86 -24.77 -20.27
CA ASN A 186 -23.28 -24.49 -20.02
C ASN A 186 -24.10 -25.79 -19.81
N GLY A 187 -25.39 -25.65 -19.48
CA GLY A 187 -26.31 -26.77 -19.28
C GLY A 187 -26.50 -27.67 -20.50
N ALA A 188 -26.22 -27.16 -21.70
CA ALA A 188 -26.22 -27.93 -22.95
C ALA A 188 -24.90 -28.69 -23.21
N GLY A 189 -23.89 -28.51 -22.34
CA GLY A 189 -22.58 -29.14 -22.47
C GLY A 189 -21.60 -28.41 -23.40
N GLU A 190 -21.95 -27.21 -23.88
CA GLU A 190 -21.06 -26.39 -24.70
C GLU A 190 -19.94 -25.78 -23.85
N LEU A 191 -18.70 -25.87 -24.34
CA LEU A 191 -17.52 -25.37 -23.65
C LEU A 191 -17.38 -23.85 -23.82
N LEU A 192 -17.43 -23.14 -22.69
CA LEU A 192 -17.38 -21.68 -22.61
C LEU A 192 -16.01 -21.13 -22.17
N SER A 193 -15.14 -21.96 -21.60
CA SER A 193 -13.77 -21.55 -21.27
C SER A 193 -12.73 -22.63 -21.58
N LYS A 194 -11.52 -22.20 -21.91
CA LYS A 194 -10.35 -23.08 -22.06
C LYS A 194 -9.71 -23.36 -20.70
N ARG A 195 -8.64 -24.16 -20.70
CA ARG A 195 -7.73 -24.30 -19.56
C ARG A 195 -7.16 -22.93 -19.18
N LYS A 196 -7.20 -22.59 -17.90
CA LYS A 196 -6.62 -21.34 -17.37
C LYS A 196 -5.40 -21.62 -16.49
N GLY A 197 -5.56 -22.47 -15.49
CA GLY A 197 -4.50 -22.85 -14.56
C GLY A 197 -4.59 -24.32 -14.15
N ILE A 198 -3.49 -24.84 -13.63
CA ILE A 198 -3.29 -26.19 -13.12
C ILE A 198 -2.77 -26.10 -11.68
N HIS A 199 -3.45 -26.79 -10.76
CA HIS A 199 -2.96 -27.03 -9.42
C HIS A 199 -2.27 -28.39 -9.38
N THR A 200 -1.02 -28.42 -8.91
CA THR A 200 -0.24 -29.65 -8.75
C THR A 200 0.10 -29.84 -7.29
N ASP A 201 -0.46 -30.89 -6.70
CA ASP A 201 -0.20 -31.32 -5.35
C ASP A 201 0.89 -32.38 -5.31
N ILE A 202 2.01 -32.08 -4.65
CA ILE A 202 3.10 -33.02 -4.40
C ILE A 202 2.95 -33.57 -2.99
N ILE A 203 2.83 -34.89 -2.84
CA ILE A 203 2.75 -35.50 -1.51
C ILE A 203 4.13 -35.50 -0.87
N ILE A 204 4.27 -34.84 0.28
CA ILE A 204 5.54 -34.58 0.98
C ILE A 204 5.51 -35.20 2.37
N ASP A 205 6.61 -35.83 2.80
CA ASP A 205 6.70 -36.54 4.09
C ASP A 205 6.72 -35.61 5.32
N ASP A 206 7.26 -34.40 5.16
CA ASP A 206 7.34 -33.38 6.20
C ASP A 206 6.91 -32.01 5.66
N SER A 207 5.66 -31.64 5.94
CA SER A 207 5.07 -30.40 5.47
C SER A 207 5.75 -29.15 6.05
N ARG A 208 6.46 -29.21 7.18
CA ARG A 208 7.23 -28.05 7.73
C ARG A 208 8.20 -27.47 6.73
N LEU A 209 8.72 -28.30 5.85
CA LEU A 209 9.72 -27.93 4.85
C LEU A 209 9.08 -27.38 3.57
N THR A 210 7.75 -27.39 3.44
CA THR A 210 7.03 -26.87 2.25
C THR A 210 7.48 -25.46 1.84
N PRO A 211 7.58 -24.45 2.74
CA PRO A 211 8.07 -23.14 2.33
C PRO A 211 9.48 -23.17 1.74
N ALA A 212 10.41 -23.86 2.38
CA ALA A 212 11.79 -23.95 1.88
C ALA A 212 11.88 -24.70 0.54
N VAL A 213 11.14 -25.81 0.39
CA VAL A 213 11.09 -26.59 -0.85
C VAL A 213 10.46 -25.77 -1.97
N LEU A 214 9.34 -25.08 -1.73
CA LEU A 214 8.71 -24.21 -2.73
C LEU A 214 9.68 -23.10 -3.20
N GLN A 215 10.43 -22.47 -2.30
CA GLN A 215 11.42 -21.45 -2.69
C GLN A 215 12.51 -22.03 -3.60
N ILE A 216 13.04 -23.20 -3.23
CA ILE A 216 14.07 -23.90 -4.01
C ILE A 216 13.55 -24.26 -5.41
N LEU A 217 12.31 -24.77 -5.51
CA LEU A 217 11.71 -25.10 -6.79
C LEU A 217 11.44 -23.85 -7.64
N PHE A 218 11.02 -22.75 -7.02
CA PHE A 218 10.82 -21.47 -7.69
C PHE A 218 12.11 -20.97 -8.31
N ASP A 219 13.20 -20.98 -7.55
CA ASP A 219 14.50 -20.53 -8.02
C ASP A 219 15.09 -21.45 -9.09
N ARG A 220 14.86 -22.77 -8.99
CA ARG A 220 15.24 -23.72 -10.06
C ARG A 220 14.44 -23.55 -11.34
N LEU A 221 13.18 -23.11 -11.26
CA LEU A 221 12.41 -22.75 -12.45
C LEU A 221 13.03 -21.53 -13.16
N TRP A 222 13.55 -20.56 -12.41
CA TRP A 222 14.33 -19.46 -12.99
C TRP A 222 15.60 -19.96 -13.67
N LEU A 223 16.39 -20.84 -13.04
CA LEU A 223 17.57 -21.45 -13.65
C LEU A 223 17.24 -22.27 -14.91
N ALA A 224 16.11 -22.96 -14.92
CA ALA A 224 15.63 -23.75 -16.06
C ALA A 224 15.02 -22.89 -17.18
N GLY A 225 14.97 -21.55 -17.03
CA GLY A 225 14.45 -20.63 -18.04
C GLY A 225 12.92 -20.50 -18.08
N TYR A 226 12.23 -20.94 -17.03
CA TYR A 226 10.77 -20.83 -16.88
C TYR A 226 10.33 -19.68 -15.98
N GLY A 227 11.25 -18.92 -15.41
CA GLY A 227 10.93 -17.69 -14.68
C GLY A 227 10.55 -16.55 -15.62
N TRP A 228 9.57 -15.73 -15.23
CA TRP A 228 9.17 -14.53 -15.97
C TRP A 228 8.86 -13.38 -15.02
N ALA A 229 8.76 -12.17 -15.56
CA ALA A 229 8.34 -10.98 -14.85
C ALA A 229 7.28 -10.25 -15.67
N PHE A 230 6.39 -9.53 -15.00
CA PHE A 230 5.44 -8.64 -15.67
C PHE A 230 5.23 -7.35 -14.88
N VAL A 231 4.78 -6.29 -15.54
CA VAL A 231 4.34 -5.03 -14.92
C VAL A 231 2.83 -5.10 -14.71
N ASP A 232 2.37 -5.03 -13.46
CA ASP A 232 0.93 -4.96 -13.17
C ASP A 232 0.34 -3.58 -13.51
N LYS A 233 -0.99 -3.43 -13.46
CA LYS A 233 -1.63 -2.16 -13.82
C LYS A 233 -1.28 -1.02 -12.87
N GLY A 234 -0.85 -1.33 -11.65
CA GLY A 234 -0.28 -0.39 -10.67
C GLY A 234 1.18 -0.01 -10.93
N GLY A 235 1.82 -0.52 -11.98
CA GLY A 235 3.21 -0.20 -12.34
C GLY A 235 4.26 -0.99 -11.56
N ARG A 236 3.89 -2.07 -10.85
CA ARG A 236 4.83 -2.89 -10.06
C ARG A 236 5.36 -4.04 -10.90
N ILE A 237 6.66 -4.34 -10.75
CA ILE A 237 7.28 -5.52 -11.37
C ILE A 237 7.05 -6.74 -10.49
N GLN A 238 6.48 -7.78 -11.10
CA GLN A 238 6.05 -9.01 -10.44
C GLN A 238 6.85 -10.19 -10.98
N LEU A 239 7.79 -10.73 -10.18
CA LEU A 239 8.52 -11.96 -10.51
C LEU A 239 7.61 -13.17 -10.33
N ARG A 240 7.63 -14.07 -11.31
CA ARG A 240 6.78 -15.26 -11.38
C ARG A 240 7.53 -16.46 -11.94
N ALA A 241 6.94 -17.62 -11.72
CA ALA A 241 7.34 -18.90 -12.27
C ALA A 241 6.08 -19.78 -12.34
N PRO A 242 6.13 -20.99 -12.93
CA PRO A 242 5.01 -21.93 -12.95
C PRO A 242 4.56 -22.43 -11.55
N ILE A 243 5.06 -21.84 -10.46
CA ILE A 243 4.57 -22.08 -9.11
C ILE A 243 4.38 -20.73 -8.41
N ASP A 244 3.24 -20.53 -7.76
CA ASP A 244 2.95 -19.34 -6.96
C ASP A 244 3.49 -19.47 -5.53
N LEU A 245 4.35 -18.53 -5.11
CA LEU A 245 4.89 -18.47 -3.75
C LEU A 245 3.84 -18.08 -2.69
N ALA A 246 2.66 -17.60 -3.09
CA ALA A 246 1.53 -17.40 -2.17
C ALA A 246 1.16 -18.66 -1.38
N MET A 247 1.44 -19.84 -1.95
CA MET A 247 1.20 -21.16 -1.34
C MET A 247 2.13 -21.45 -0.14
N MET A 248 3.14 -20.61 0.10
CA MET A 248 3.96 -20.63 1.32
C MET A 248 3.24 -20.07 2.55
N ARG A 249 2.04 -19.51 2.41
CA ARG A 249 1.25 -19.04 3.55
C ARG A 249 0.36 -20.18 4.03
N PRO A 250 0.44 -20.60 5.30
CA PRO A 250 -0.33 -21.76 5.78
C PRO A 250 -1.85 -21.53 5.76
N HIS A 251 -2.29 -20.28 5.76
CA HIS A 251 -3.70 -19.90 5.63
C HIS A 251 -4.11 -19.57 4.18
N GLN A 252 -3.25 -19.80 3.19
CA GLN A 252 -3.61 -19.62 1.77
C GLN A 252 -4.70 -20.62 1.39
N PRO A 253 -5.89 -20.16 0.93
CA PRO A 253 -6.95 -21.06 0.51
C PRO A 253 -6.72 -21.58 -0.91
N ASP A 254 -7.04 -22.85 -1.12
CA ASP A 254 -7.25 -23.47 -2.42
C ASP A 254 -8.73 -23.84 -2.57
N PHE A 255 -9.36 -23.22 -3.56
CA PHE A 255 -10.78 -23.39 -3.86
C PHE A 255 -10.98 -24.54 -4.85
N LEU A 256 -11.46 -25.66 -4.30
CA LEU A 256 -11.54 -26.95 -5.00
C LEU A 256 -12.63 -26.95 -6.08
N LYS A 257 -13.76 -26.29 -5.84
CA LYS A 257 -14.88 -26.19 -6.80
C LYS A 257 -15.44 -24.78 -6.88
N ALA A 258 -15.86 -24.40 -8.09
CA ALA A 258 -16.66 -23.20 -8.30
C ALA A 258 -18.14 -23.53 -8.14
N SER A 259 -18.92 -22.54 -7.69
CA SER A 259 -20.38 -22.62 -7.67
C SER A 259 -20.99 -22.03 -8.94
N PHE A 260 -22.20 -22.46 -9.29
CA PHE A 260 -22.92 -22.01 -10.49
C PHE A 260 -24.34 -21.58 -10.11
N LYS A 261 -24.78 -20.45 -10.66
CA LYS A 261 -26.18 -20.04 -10.68
C LYS A 261 -26.78 -20.41 -12.03
N GLY A 262 -27.65 -21.42 -12.03
CA GLY A 262 -28.25 -22.00 -13.23
C GLY A 262 -27.56 -23.29 -13.68
N GLU A 263 -27.81 -23.70 -14.91
CA GLU A 263 -27.26 -24.93 -15.49
C GLU A 263 -25.86 -24.67 -16.06
N GLY A 264 -24.82 -24.98 -15.27
CA GLY A 264 -23.43 -24.87 -15.68
C GLY A 264 -22.51 -25.63 -14.72
N GLN A 265 -21.34 -26.06 -15.21
CA GLN A 265 -20.36 -26.80 -14.41
C GLN A 265 -18.93 -26.60 -14.94
N SER A 266 -17.93 -26.94 -14.13
CA SER A 266 -16.55 -27.12 -14.62
C SER A 266 -16.33 -28.58 -14.97
N ALA A 267 -15.76 -28.84 -16.15
CA ALA A 267 -15.44 -30.17 -16.67
C ALA A 267 -13.93 -30.48 -16.58
N GLY A 268 -13.21 -29.83 -15.67
CA GLY A 268 -11.77 -30.05 -15.46
C GLY A 268 -11.44 -31.46 -14.99
N GLU A 269 -10.28 -31.97 -15.40
CA GLU A 269 -9.83 -33.33 -15.05
C GLU A 269 -8.94 -33.33 -13.80
N ILE A 270 -8.79 -34.53 -13.20
CA ILE A 270 -7.79 -34.83 -12.17
C ILE A 270 -6.96 -36.01 -12.65
N SER A 271 -5.63 -35.86 -12.66
CA SER A 271 -4.69 -36.94 -12.94
C SER A 271 -3.77 -37.18 -11.75
N VAL A 272 -3.26 -38.41 -11.67
CA VAL A 272 -2.33 -38.85 -10.63
C VAL A 272 -1.13 -39.49 -11.32
N SER A 273 0.07 -39.16 -10.85
CA SER A 273 1.30 -39.78 -11.32
C SER A 273 2.24 -40.09 -10.15
N GLY A 274 3.19 -41.00 -10.36
CA GLY A 274 4.20 -41.36 -9.36
C GLY A 274 3.77 -42.47 -8.41
N THR A 275 4.73 -42.96 -7.64
CA THR A 275 4.53 -44.10 -6.73
C THR A 275 5.11 -43.91 -5.33
N LYS A 276 5.83 -42.81 -5.07
CA LYS A 276 6.46 -42.54 -3.78
C LYS A 276 6.13 -41.17 -3.21
N VAL A 277 6.16 -41.04 -1.89
CA VAL A 277 6.10 -39.75 -1.21
C VAL A 277 7.45 -39.02 -1.40
N LEU A 278 7.40 -37.70 -1.64
CA LEU A 278 8.60 -36.86 -1.65
C LEU A 278 9.20 -36.80 -0.24
N LYS A 279 10.48 -37.18 -0.14
CA LYS A 279 11.29 -36.89 1.05
C LYS A 279 11.79 -35.46 0.97
N ALA A 280 11.23 -34.58 1.79
CA ALA A 280 11.56 -33.16 1.77
C ALA A 280 13.06 -32.88 1.92
N SER A 281 13.74 -33.65 2.78
CA SER A 281 15.18 -33.54 3.04
C SER A 281 16.08 -33.93 1.85
N ASP A 282 15.54 -34.60 0.83
CA ASP A 282 16.28 -34.94 -0.39
C ASP A 282 16.39 -33.75 -1.36
N ILE A 283 15.49 -32.76 -1.25
CA ILE A 283 15.60 -31.48 -1.96
C ILE A 283 16.70 -30.65 -1.29
N LYS A 284 17.82 -30.47 -1.99
CA LYS A 284 18.96 -29.72 -1.46
C LYS A 284 18.83 -28.22 -1.77
N PRO A 285 19.30 -27.34 -0.85
CA PRO A 285 19.41 -25.91 -1.13
C PRO A 285 20.28 -25.65 -2.37
N LEU A 286 20.02 -24.53 -3.04
CA LEU A 286 20.87 -24.05 -4.12
C LEU A 286 22.29 -23.77 -3.59
N THR A 287 23.28 -24.06 -4.42
CA THR A 287 24.66 -23.65 -4.21
C THR A 287 24.80 -22.12 -4.30
N GLN A 288 25.89 -21.57 -3.79
CA GLN A 288 26.13 -20.12 -3.85
C GLN A 288 26.20 -19.60 -5.28
N ALA A 289 26.75 -20.39 -6.21
CA ALA A 289 26.80 -20.03 -7.63
C ALA A 289 25.40 -19.98 -8.26
N GLU A 290 24.56 -20.99 -7.99
CA GLU A 290 23.17 -21.01 -8.44
C GLU A 290 22.35 -19.84 -7.86
N GLN A 291 22.55 -19.49 -6.58
CA GLN A 291 21.89 -18.32 -5.97
C GLN A 291 22.28 -17.00 -6.66
N GLN A 292 23.56 -16.83 -7.00
CA GLN A 292 24.04 -15.65 -7.74
C GLN A 292 23.48 -15.60 -9.17
N GLU A 293 23.38 -16.75 -9.83
CA GLU A 293 22.81 -16.85 -11.17
C GLU A 293 21.32 -16.52 -11.16
N VAL A 294 20.54 -17.06 -10.21
CA VAL A 294 19.12 -16.71 -10.03
C VAL A 294 18.94 -15.21 -9.77
N ALA A 295 19.75 -14.61 -8.90
CA ALA A 295 19.71 -13.17 -8.64
C ALA A 295 19.99 -12.36 -9.92
N THR A 296 20.94 -12.82 -10.73
CA THR A 296 21.27 -12.19 -12.01
C THR A 296 20.12 -12.28 -13.01
N LEU A 297 19.46 -13.44 -13.11
CA LEU A 297 18.31 -13.66 -14.00
C LEU A 297 17.10 -12.79 -13.60
N LYS A 298 16.80 -12.73 -12.31
CA LYS A 298 15.72 -11.87 -11.77
C LYS A 298 16.01 -10.39 -12.01
N LYS A 299 17.23 -9.94 -11.71
CA LYS A 299 17.66 -8.55 -11.96
C LYS A 299 17.62 -8.19 -13.44
N ARG A 300 17.95 -9.12 -14.34
CA ARG A 300 17.80 -8.91 -15.79
C ARG A 300 16.34 -8.68 -16.17
N ALA A 301 15.42 -9.48 -15.64
CA ALA A 301 13.99 -9.33 -15.90
C ALA A 301 13.44 -8.00 -15.34
N GLU A 302 13.89 -7.59 -14.15
CA GLU A 302 13.54 -6.29 -13.56
C GLU A 302 14.06 -5.14 -14.42
N ASN A 303 15.33 -5.15 -14.80
CA ASN A 303 15.92 -4.12 -15.65
C ASN A 303 15.21 -4.02 -17.02
N ALA A 304 14.83 -5.15 -17.62
CA ALA A 304 14.13 -5.17 -18.89
C ALA A 304 12.72 -4.54 -18.82
N LEU A 305 12.11 -4.50 -17.64
CA LEU A 305 10.79 -3.93 -17.41
C LEU A 305 10.82 -2.58 -16.68
N ALA A 306 11.99 -2.08 -16.29
CA ALA A 306 12.14 -0.88 -15.49
C ALA A 306 11.53 0.36 -16.17
N GLU A 307 11.80 0.54 -17.47
CA GLU A 307 11.25 1.66 -18.25
C GLU A 307 9.73 1.54 -18.39
N THR A 308 9.20 0.35 -18.70
CA THR A 308 7.76 0.10 -18.79
C THR A 308 7.05 0.36 -17.45
N ALA A 309 7.66 -0.08 -16.34
CA ALA A 309 7.15 0.15 -14.99
C ALA A 309 7.16 1.64 -14.63
N SER A 310 8.25 2.36 -14.92
CA SER A 310 8.36 3.80 -14.69
C SER A 310 7.33 4.57 -15.51
N HIS A 311 7.21 4.27 -16.81
CA HIS A 311 6.25 4.92 -17.69
C HIS A 311 4.81 4.69 -17.24
N GLN A 312 4.46 3.44 -16.88
CA GLN A 312 3.13 3.12 -16.35
C GLN A 312 2.85 3.91 -15.07
N LYS A 313 3.80 3.95 -14.15
CA LYS A 313 3.68 4.68 -12.90
C LYS A 313 3.54 6.19 -13.11
N GLU A 314 4.33 6.78 -14.01
CA GLU A 314 4.23 8.20 -14.39
C GLU A 314 2.86 8.52 -14.99
N MET A 315 2.34 7.68 -15.88
CA MET A 315 1.00 7.84 -16.44
C MET A 315 -0.08 7.77 -15.35
N LEU A 316 0.01 6.83 -14.41
CA LEU A 316 -0.94 6.72 -13.31
C LEU A 316 -0.87 7.91 -12.35
N ILE A 317 0.34 8.38 -12.04
CA ILE A 317 0.57 9.59 -11.25
C ILE A 317 -0.06 10.78 -11.97
N GLN A 318 0.18 10.95 -13.27
CA GLN A 318 -0.38 12.05 -14.05
C GLN A 318 -1.91 11.98 -14.14
N HIS A 319 -2.46 10.79 -14.38
CA HIS A 319 -3.90 10.57 -14.38
C HIS A 319 -4.52 10.94 -13.03
N LYS A 320 -3.88 10.52 -11.92
CA LYS A 320 -4.33 10.88 -10.58
C LYS A 320 -4.20 12.37 -10.30
N ILE A 321 -3.14 13.02 -10.79
CA ILE A 321 -2.98 14.47 -10.71
C ILE A 321 -4.15 15.16 -11.42
N ASP A 322 -4.48 14.75 -12.63
CA ASP A 322 -5.56 15.34 -13.43
C ASP A 322 -6.92 15.12 -12.77
N GLU A 323 -7.17 13.93 -12.22
CA GLU A 323 -8.37 13.60 -11.42
C GLU A 323 -8.50 14.54 -10.21
N LEU A 324 -7.43 14.69 -9.43
CA LEU A 324 -7.41 15.55 -8.24
C LEU A 324 -7.58 17.03 -8.62
N VAL A 325 -6.91 17.50 -9.67
CA VAL A 325 -7.03 18.88 -10.17
C VAL A 325 -8.45 19.16 -10.66
N SER A 326 -9.06 18.22 -11.38
CA SER A 326 -10.46 18.33 -11.83
C SER A 326 -11.45 18.37 -10.65
N SER A 327 -11.09 17.74 -9.54
CA SER A 327 -11.84 17.74 -8.28
C SER A 327 -11.58 18.98 -7.41
N GLY A 328 -10.76 19.94 -7.88
CA GLY A 328 -10.51 21.22 -7.22
C GLY A 328 -9.24 21.29 -6.35
N VAL A 329 -8.41 20.24 -6.35
CA VAL A 329 -7.11 20.21 -5.65
C VAL A 329 -6.08 21.01 -6.45
N THR A 330 -5.17 21.73 -5.79
CA THR A 330 -4.14 22.49 -6.54
C THR A 330 -3.13 21.53 -7.21
N LEU A 331 -2.56 21.92 -8.36
CA LEU A 331 -1.58 21.07 -9.08
C LEU A 331 -0.42 20.59 -8.19
N SER A 332 0.05 21.45 -7.27
CA SER A 332 1.10 21.11 -6.31
C SER A 332 0.67 20.05 -5.31
N GLU A 333 -0.56 20.13 -4.79
CA GLU A 333 -1.12 19.15 -3.85
C GLU A 333 -1.44 17.84 -4.55
N ALA A 334 -2.00 17.91 -5.76
CA ALA A 334 -2.29 16.76 -6.60
C ALA A 334 -1.01 15.94 -6.89
N ARG A 335 0.11 16.62 -7.18
CA ARG A 335 1.43 15.98 -7.33
C ARG A 335 1.91 15.30 -6.06
N GLN A 336 1.80 15.98 -4.91
CA GLN A 336 2.24 15.43 -3.63
C GLN A 336 1.42 14.20 -3.22
N GLN A 337 0.11 14.27 -3.40
CA GLN A 337 -0.81 13.17 -3.10
C GLN A 337 -0.59 11.98 -4.03
N ALA A 338 -0.50 12.20 -5.34
CA ALA A 338 -0.23 11.14 -6.30
C ALA A 338 1.13 10.48 -6.01
N SER A 339 2.20 11.25 -5.82
CA SER A 339 3.51 10.70 -5.42
C SER A 339 3.42 9.94 -4.09
N GLY A 340 2.73 10.47 -3.07
CA GLY A 340 2.55 9.76 -1.79
C GLY A 340 1.88 8.40 -1.94
N LEU A 341 0.84 8.32 -2.76
CA LEU A 341 0.12 7.09 -3.04
C LEU A 341 0.98 6.07 -3.82
N TYR A 342 1.58 6.49 -4.94
CA TYR A 342 2.29 5.58 -5.85
C TYR A 342 3.75 5.29 -5.45
N ASP A 343 4.41 6.18 -4.70
CA ASP A 343 5.80 5.99 -4.24
C ASP A 343 5.88 5.38 -2.84
N ARG A 344 4.97 5.79 -1.94
CA ARG A 344 5.07 5.47 -0.50
C ARG A 344 3.91 4.65 0.04
N TYR A 345 2.94 4.28 -0.81
CA TYR A 345 1.70 3.61 -0.38
C TYR A 345 1.01 4.37 0.76
N GLN A 346 1.01 5.71 0.69
CA GLN A 346 0.40 6.58 1.68
C GLN A 346 -0.95 7.08 1.18
N LEU A 347 -1.99 6.88 1.98
CA LEU A 347 -3.30 7.48 1.76
C LEU A 347 -3.38 8.76 2.59
N GLU A 348 -3.49 9.92 1.93
CA GLU A 348 -3.62 11.23 2.60
C GLU A 348 -5.06 11.47 3.03
N GLN A 349 -5.29 12.36 4.01
CA GLN A 349 -6.61 12.51 4.69
C GLN A 349 -7.81 12.81 3.78
N ASP A 350 -7.58 13.50 2.68
CA ASP A 350 -8.60 13.89 1.71
C ASP A 350 -8.87 12.83 0.65
N MET A 351 -8.01 11.80 0.55
CA MET A 351 -8.30 10.64 -0.26
C MET A 351 -9.47 9.85 0.31
N VAL A 352 -10.23 9.22 -0.57
CA VAL A 352 -11.39 8.38 -0.21
C VAL A 352 -11.05 6.90 -0.34
N VAL A 353 -11.60 6.11 0.58
CA VAL A 353 -11.63 4.66 0.51
C VAL A 353 -13.06 4.25 0.18
N HIS A 354 -13.21 3.50 -0.90
CA HIS A 354 -14.49 2.94 -1.32
C HIS A 354 -14.68 1.58 -0.66
N PHE A 355 -15.74 1.41 0.12
CA PHE A 355 -16.10 0.16 0.76
C PHE A 355 -17.07 -0.63 -0.10
N CYS A 356 -17.01 -1.95 -0.02
CA CYS A 356 -17.96 -2.82 -0.72
C CYS A 356 -19.40 -2.70 -0.22
N SER A 357 -19.60 -2.12 0.97
CA SER A 357 -20.92 -1.75 1.50
C SER A 357 -21.61 -0.68 0.65
N GLY A 358 -20.86 0.02 -0.20
CA GLY A 358 -21.30 1.23 -0.90
C GLY A 358 -20.86 2.53 -0.21
N ASP A 359 -20.29 2.44 1.01
CA ASP A 359 -19.78 3.61 1.71
C ASP A 359 -18.53 4.17 1.01
N VAL A 360 -18.46 5.49 0.88
CA VAL A 360 -17.28 6.21 0.41
C VAL A 360 -16.82 7.13 1.54
N VAL A 361 -15.64 6.84 2.10
CA VAL A 361 -15.19 7.46 3.36
C VAL A 361 -13.81 8.05 3.17
N THR A 362 -13.62 9.30 3.57
CA THR A 362 -12.29 9.92 3.53
C THR A 362 -11.35 9.27 4.55
N VAL A 363 -10.06 9.24 4.25
CA VAL A 363 -9.01 8.76 5.16
C VAL A 363 -9.02 9.54 6.46
N GLY A 364 -9.24 10.85 6.41
CA GLY A 364 -9.39 11.69 7.61
C GLY A 364 -10.54 11.24 8.50
N ARG A 365 -11.65 10.78 7.92
CA ARG A 365 -12.76 10.21 8.67
C ARG A 365 -12.45 8.82 9.20
N LEU A 366 -11.77 7.98 8.42
CA LEU A 366 -11.28 6.68 8.87
C LEU A 366 -10.30 6.80 10.04
N LEU A 367 -9.48 7.85 10.08
CA LEU A 367 -8.55 8.15 11.18
C LEU A 367 -9.26 8.58 12.48
N ILE A 368 -10.54 8.97 12.44
CA ILE A 368 -11.30 9.41 13.62
C ILE A 368 -12.28 8.31 14.05
N ASP A 369 -13.05 7.80 13.09
CA ASP A 369 -14.19 6.91 13.31
C ASP A 369 -13.94 5.50 12.73
N GLY A 370 -12.67 5.12 12.52
CA GLY A 370 -12.31 3.89 11.83
C GLY A 370 -12.80 2.61 12.51
N HIS A 371 -13.07 2.63 13.81
CA HIS A 371 -13.68 1.51 14.53
C HIS A 371 -15.02 1.03 13.90
N LYS A 372 -15.74 1.92 13.19
CA LYS A 372 -16.99 1.57 12.48
C LYS A 372 -16.75 0.76 11.20
N TYR A 373 -15.59 0.98 10.59
CA TYR A 373 -15.19 0.39 9.32
C TYR A 373 -14.18 -0.74 9.49
N ASP A 374 -13.76 -1.02 10.73
CA ASP A 374 -12.75 -2.03 11.01
C ASP A 374 -13.13 -3.39 10.41
N LYS A 375 -12.16 -4.03 9.75
CA LYS A 375 -12.28 -5.32 9.06
C LYS A 375 -13.30 -5.33 7.92
N GLN A 376 -13.81 -4.17 7.50
CA GLN A 376 -14.65 -4.08 6.31
C GLN A 376 -13.81 -4.14 5.03
N LYS A 377 -14.45 -4.69 4.01
CA LYS A 377 -13.85 -4.88 2.69
C LYS A 377 -13.94 -3.61 1.87
N CYS A 378 -12.84 -3.24 1.24
CA CYS A 378 -12.74 -2.06 0.37
C CYS A 378 -12.09 -2.42 -0.97
N PHE A 379 -12.17 -1.47 -1.91
CA PHE A 379 -11.48 -1.54 -3.18
C PHE A 379 -10.01 -1.17 -3.01
N ASP A 380 -9.14 -1.64 -3.91
CA ASP A 380 -7.72 -1.29 -3.86
C ASP A 380 -7.55 0.20 -4.19
N PRO A 381 -6.82 0.98 -3.38
CA PRO A 381 -6.60 2.40 -3.65
C PRO A 381 -5.86 2.72 -4.96
N LEU A 382 -5.05 1.80 -5.49
CA LEU A 382 -4.39 1.96 -6.80
C LEU A 382 -5.21 1.38 -7.95
N GLU A 383 -6.02 0.37 -7.66
CA GLU A 383 -6.85 -0.32 -8.64
C GLU A 383 -8.31 -0.37 -8.16
N PRO A 384 -9.02 0.77 -8.12
CA PRO A 384 -10.38 0.84 -7.57
C PRO A 384 -11.39 -0.02 -8.34
N ASP A 385 -11.10 -0.31 -9.62
CA ASP A 385 -11.92 -1.18 -10.48
C ASP A 385 -11.60 -2.68 -10.32
N TYR A 386 -10.54 -3.04 -9.57
CA TYR A 386 -10.19 -4.43 -9.34
C TYR A 386 -11.16 -5.07 -8.34
N PRO A 387 -11.49 -6.38 -8.47
CA PRO A 387 -12.32 -7.06 -7.50
C PRO A 387 -11.79 -6.83 -6.09
N ALA A 388 -12.64 -6.32 -5.22
CA ALA A 388 -12.26 -6.01 -3.85
C ALA A 388 -11.58 -7.24 -3.23
N THR A 389 -10.31 -7.11 -2.91
CA THR A 389 -9.49 -8.10 -2.20
C THR A 389 -8.67 -7.38 -1.14
N THR A 390 -9.21 -6.25 -0.68
CA THR A 390 -8.57 -5.28 0.18
C THR A 390 -9.46 -5.05 1.41
N TRP A 391 -8.84 -4.87 2.56
CA TRP A 391 -9.51 -4.71 3.84
C TRP A 391 -8.95 -3.50 4.59
N PHE A 392 -9.84 -2.77 5.25
CA PHE A 392 -9.45 -1.74 6.19
C PHE A 392 -9.25 -2.36 7.58
N PHE A 393 -8.16 -2.00 8.24
CA PHE A 393 -7.84 -2.39 9.61
C PHE A 393 -7.66 -1.13 10.45
N TRP A 394 -8.51 -0.97 11.45
CA TRP A 394 -8.47 0.19 12.36
C TRP A 394 -7.31 0.11 13.35
N ASN A 395 -6.91 -1.12 13.74
CA ASN A 395 -5.81 -1.37 14.69
C ASN A 395 -5.93 -0.56 15.99
N ASP A 396 -7.14 -0.46 16.55
CA ASP A 396 -7.45 0.37 17.73
C ASP A 396 -7.03 1.84 17.58
N GLY A 397 -7.00 2.35 16.35
CA GLY A 397 -6.52 3.69 16.02
C GLY A 397 -5.00 3.85 16.01
N LYS A 398 -4.26 2.77 16.28
CA LYS A 398 -2.79 2.74 16.25
C LYS A 398 -2.34 2.24 14.88
N CYS A 399 -1.90 3.16 14.02
CA CYS A 399 -1.50 2.87 12.65
C CYS A 399 -2.59 2.10 11.88
N PRO A 400 -3.77 2.71 11.65
CA PRO A 400 -4.77 2.12 10.78
C PRO A 400 -4.21 1.99 9.35
N VAL A 401 -4.56 0.89 8.69
CA VAL A 401 -4.05 0.55 7.36
C VAL A 401 -5.16 0.03 6.46
N VAL A 402 -4.99 0.21 5.15
CA VAL A 402 -5.70 -0.57 4.14
C VAL A 402 -4.75 -1.63 3.63
N PHE A 403 -5.12 -2.90 3.70
CA PHE A 403 -4.27 -4.01 3.25
C PHE A 403 -4.95 -4.78 2.12
N GLY A 404 -4.30 -4.77 0.95
CA GLY A 404 -4.69 -5.53 -0.23
C GLY A 404 -4.00 -6.88 -0.27
N TYR A 405 -4.72 -7.94 -0.65
CA TYR A 405 -4.15 -9.26 -0.93
C TYR A 405 -3.88 -9.49 -2.42
N ALA A 406 -4.30 -8.57 -3.28
CA ALA A 406 -4.01 -8.62 -4.71
C ALA A 406 -2.50 -8.52 -4.99
N HIS A 407 -2.05 -9.12 -6.10
CA HIS A 407 -0.71 -8.90 -6.66
C HIS A 407 0.47 -9.11 -5.68
N GLY A 408 0.36 -10.07 -4.75
CA GLY A 408 1.42 -10.36 -3.76
C GLY A 408 1.27 -9.60 -2.43
N GLY A 409 0.30 -8.70 -2.34
CA GLY A 409 -0.07 -7.98 -1.13
C GLY A 409 0.49 -6.56 -1.09
N SER A 410 -0.26 -5.63 -0.50
CA SER A 410 0.16 -4.24 -0.35
C SER A 410 -0.44 -3.63 0.90
N THR A 411 0.38 -2.90 1.67
CA THR A 411 -0.08 -2.18 2.85
C THR A 411 -0.07 -0.70 2.54
N TYR A 412 -1.25 -0.09 2.57
CA TYR A 412 -1.44 1.34 2.43
C TYR A 412 -1.58 1.94 3.82
N PHE A 413 -0.65 2.80 4.19
CA PHE A 413 -0.68 3.48 5.47
C PHE A 413 -1.57 4.70 5.37
N LEU A 414 -2.56 4.80 6.27
CA LEU A 414 -3.34 6.01 6.39
C LEU A 414 -2.45 7.04 7.06
N LYS A 415 -2.08 8.05 6.29
CA LYS A 415 -1.32 9.15 6.81
C LYS A 415 -2.31 10.12 7.44
N GLU A 416 -2.16 10.28 8.74
CA GLU A 416 -2.63 11.51 9.35
C GLU A 416 -1.79 12.62 8.71
N ASN A 417 -2.38 13.44 7.84
CA ASN A 417 -1.79 14.75 7.53
C ASN A 417 -1.47 15.33 8.89
N ALA A 418 -0.18 15.58 9.15
CA ALA A 418 0.32 16.04 10.43
C ALA A 418 -0.56 17.21 10.91
N ARG A 419 -1.54 16.87 11.75
CA ARG A 419 -2.12 17.75 12.73
C ARG A 419 -1.67 17.35 14.12
N GLY A 420 -0.85 16.30 14.24
CA GLY A 420 -0.14 15.95 15.47
C GLY A 420 1.15 16.75 15.57
N TYR A 421 1.06 18.00 16.02
CA TYR A 421 2.24 18.68 16.51
C TYR A 421 2.50 18.15 17.92
N VAL A 422 3.58 17.41 18.11
CA VAL A 422 4.01 17.02 19.47
C VAL A 422 4.59 18.26 20.13
N LEU A 423 3.80 18.88 21.01
CA LEU A 423 4.34 19.77 22.04
C LEU A 423 4.87 18.89 23.17
N SER A 424 6.19 18.83 23.33
CA SER A 424 6.78 18.51 24.62
C SER A 424 6.45 19.63 25.61
N ASN A 425 5.87 19.27 26.75
CA ASN A 425 5.88 20.08 27.99
C ASN A 425 4.99 21.33 28.13
N VAL A 426 3.73 21.33 27.68
CA VAL A 426 2.76 22.32 28.19
C VAL A 426 1.55 21.63 28.82
N ARG A 427 1.54 21.52 30.15
CA ARG A 427 0.31 21.27 30.91
C ARG A 427 -0.51 22.53 30.86
N ASP A 428 -1.38 22.62 29.86
CA ASP A 428 -2.19 23.80 29.60
C ASP A 428 -3.50 23.71 30.38
N GLU A 429 -3.44 23.91 31.70
CA GLU A 429 -4.60 23.79 32.61
C GLU A 429 -5.76 24.72 32.18
N TYR A 430 -5.45 25.85 31.54
CA TYR A 430 -6.40 26.85 31.06
C TYR A 430 -7.06 26.49 29.71
N LEU A 431 -6.49 25.57 28.94
CA LEU A 431 -7.04 25.14 27.66
C LEU A 431 -8.37 24.38 27.85
N ALA A 432 -8.44 23.53 28.88
CA ALA A 432 -9.66 22.80 29.21
C ALA A 432 -10.81 23.75 29.59
N ASP A 433 -10.51 24.79 30.39
CA ASP A 433 -11.49 25.80 30.80
C ASP A 433 -11.99 26.63 29.61
N MET A 434 -11.10 27.02 28.68
CA MET A 434 -11.48 27.73 27.46
C MET A 434 -12.39 26.87 26.57
N LEU A 435 -12.08 25.58 26.40
CA LEU A 435 -12.90 24.64 25.63
C LEU A 435 -14.29 24.44 26.24
N LEU A 436 -14.38 24.30 27.57
CA LEU A 436 -15.64 24.21 28.29
C LEU A 436 -16.46 25.51 28.18
N ASN A 437 -15.80 26.67 28.26
CA ASN A 437 -16.44 27.97 28.09
C ASN A 437 -17.02 28.13 26.67
N ILE A 438 -16.25 27.77 25.64
CA ILE A 438 -16.72 27.78 24.25
C ILE A 438 -17.95 26.87 24.10
N SER A 439 -17.85 25.61 24.54
CA SER A 439 -18.97 24.65 24.45
C SER A 439 -20.23 25.18 25.16
N GLY A 440 -20.08 25.68 26.39
CA GLY A 440 -21.18 26.23 27.18
C GLY A 440 -21.81 27.48 26.57
N ARG A 441 -21.00 28.42 26.07
CA ARG A 441 -21.49 29.65 25.41
C ARG A 441 -22.19 29.36 24.09
N VAL A 442 -21.68 28.41 23.31
CA VAL A 442 -22.32 27.97 22.06
C VAL A 442 -23.66 27.33 22.40
N LEU A 443 -23.68 26.30 23.25
CA LEU A 443 -24.90 25.62 23.67
C LEU A 443 -25.94 26.59 24.26
N GLY A 444 -25.51 27.56 25.07
CA GLY A 444 -26.40 28.56 25.67
C GLY A 444 -27.01 29.56 24.68
N LYS A 445 -26.32 29.88 23.57
CA LYS A 445 -26.84 30.81 22.55
C LYS A 445 -27.59 30.12 21.41
N THR A 446 -27.16 28.92 21.03
CA THR A 446 -27.70 28.21 19.87
C THR A 446 -28.73 27.14 20.26
N GLY A 447 -28.70 26.67 21.51
CA GLY A 447 -29.47 25.50 21.94
C GLY A 447 -28.92 24.17 21.42
N VAL A 448 -27.80 24.18 20.69
CA VAL A 448 -27.22 23.02 20.00
C VAL A 448 -25.72 22.93 20.31
N HIS A 449 -25.25 21.74 20.63
CA HIS A 449 -23.83 21.48 20.80
C HIS A 449 -23.17 21.17 19.44
N CYS A 450 -22.63 22.20 18.77
CA CYS A 450 -22.06 22.08 17.42
C CYS A 450 -20.53 22.27 17.35
N VAL A 451 -19.81 22.18 18.48
CA VAL A 451 -18.35 22.36 18.53
C VAL A 451 -17.63 21.02 18.63
N ASN A 452 -16.70 20.76 17.72
CA ASN A 452 -15.79 19.62 17.74
C ASN A 452 -14.60 19.92 18.67
N LEU A 453 -14.77 19.64 19.97
CA LEU A 453 -13.77 19.94 21.00
C LEU A 453 -12.41 19.26 20.76
N PRO A 454 -12.33 17.98 20.33
CA PRO A 454 -11.05 17.36 19.96
C PRO A 454 -10.30 18.10 18.84
N ALA A 455 -11.01 18.51 17.79
CA ALA A 455 -10.43 19.26 16.68
C ALA A 455 -9.96 20.65 17.11
N LEU A 456 -10.73 21.32 17.96
CA LEU A 456 -10.41 22.63 18.51
C LEU A 456 -9.18 22.57 19.42
N TYR A 457 -9.12 21.59 20.31
CA TYR A 457 -7.96 21.31 21.15
C TYR A 457 -6.69 21.18 20.30
N LYS A 458 -6.73 20.34 19.26
CA LYS A 458 -5.59 20.10 18.36
C LYS A 458 -5.18 21.36 17.57
N THR A 459 -6.15 22.17 17.16
CA THR A 459 -5.90 23.40 16.41
C THR A 459 -5.21 24.44 17.28
N VAL A 460 -5.72 24.69 18.49
CA VAL A 460 -5.18 25.68 19.44
C VAL A 460 -3.72 25.38 19.81
N GLN A 461 -3.35 24.10 19.87
CA GLN A 461 -1.98 23.68 20.18
C GLN A 461 -0.92 24.29 19.24
N THR A 462 -1.31 24.68 18.04
CA THR A 462 -0.41 25.21 17.00
C THR A 462 -0.45 26.72 16.89
N MET A 463 -1.33 27.37 17.65
CA MET A 463 -1.60 28.79 17.58
C MET A 463 -0.89 29.51 18.72
N PHE A 464 -0.40 30.72 18.42
CA PHE A 464 0.28 31.56 19.39
C PHE A 464 0.16 33.03 18.98
N PHE A 465 0.33 33.93 19.95
CA PHE A 465 0.31 35.37 19.73
C PHE A 465 1.73 35.93 19.76
N VAL A 466 2.13 36.63 18.70
CA VAL A 466 3.45 37.26 18.60
C VAL A 466 3.31 38.74 18.91
N GLU A 467 3.72 39.13 20.12
CA GLU A 467 3.53 40.48 20.63
C GLU A 467 4.23 41.53 19.78
N SER A 468 5.50 41.27 19.42
CA SER A 468 6.32 42.18 18.62
C SER A 468 5.72 42.53 17.25
N LYS A 469 4.80 41.70 16.75
CA LYS A 469 4.11 41.90 15.47
C LYS A 469 2.63 42.23 15.61
N GLY A 470 2.05 42.09 16.81
CA GLY A 470 0.60 42.17 17.03
C GLY A 470 -0.18 41.19 16.14
N ARG A 471 0.35 39.98 15.92
CA ARG A 471 -0.25 38.97 15.03
C ARG A 471 -0.42 37.65 15.76
N TYR A 472 -1.53 36.99 15.48
CA TYR A 472 -1.67 35.57 15.79
C TYR A 472 -0.96 34.78 14.70
N MET A 473 -0.29 33.71 15.05
CA MET A 473 0.35 32.84 14.07
C MET A 473 -0.05 31.40 14.35
N THR A 474 -0.06 30.60 13.29
CA THR A 474 -0.36 29.17 13.37
C THR A 474 0.35 28.43 12.24
N LEU A 475 0.55 27.13 12.40
CA LEU A 475 0.95 26.28 11.30
C LEU A 475 -0.28 25.85 10.51
N ASN A 476 -0.25 26.12 9.20
CA ASN A 476 -1.29 25.58 8.32
C ASN A 476 -1.09 24.05 8.13
N PRO A 477 -2.05 23.33 7.53
CA PRO A 477 -1.94 21.88 7.30
C PRO A 477 -0.71 21.44 6.48
N ARG A 478 -0.01 22.37 5.83
CA ARG A 478 1.22 22.13 5.06
C ARG A 478 2.50 22.42 5.86
N GLY A 479 2.40 22.61 7.19
CA GLY A 479 3.52 22.94 8.06
C GLY A 479 4.10 24.34 7.88
N ASN A 480 3.42 25.22 7.14
CA ASN A 480 3.89 26.60 6.96
C ASN A 480 3.34 27.51 8.05
N LEU A 481 4.21 28.37 8.57
CA LEU A 481 3.82 29.37 9.54
C LEU A 481 3.07 30.53 8.86
N ILE A 482 1.80 30.69 9.19
CA ILE A 482 0.94 31.75 8.68
C ILE A 482 0.65 32.80 9.76
N ALA A 483 0.48 34.05 9.35
CA ALA A 483 0.06 35.15 10.23
C ALA A 483 -1.42 35.46 10.01
N LEU A 484 -2.18 35.48 11.10
CA LEU A 484 -3.59 35.83 11.17
C LEU A 484 -3.75 37.21 11.82
N THR A 485 -4.74 37.95 11.34
CA THR A 485 -5.20 39.21 11.93
C THR A 485 -6.44 38.92 12.77
N GLU A 486 -6.82 39.81 13.69
CA GLU A 486 -8.10 39.68 14.43
C GLU A 486 -9.28 39.48 13.47
N LYS A 487 -9.35 40.30 12.41
CA LYS A 487 -10.40 40.23 11.38
C LYS A 487 -10.37 38.92 10.56
N ASN A 488 -9.19 38.33 10.37
CA ASN A 488 -9.03 37.09 9.61
C ASN A 488 -9.14 35.83 10.47
N MET A 489 -9.18 35.95 11.80
CA MET A 489 -9.30 34.79 12.69
C MET A 489 -10.70 34.17 12.62
N LEU A 490 -11.75 34.98 12.62
CA LEU A 490 -13.11 34.51 12.38
C LEU A 490 -13.22 33.78 11.04
N ARG A 491 -12.60 34.34 10.00
CA ARG A 491 -12.53 33.73 8.67
C ARG A 491 -11.73 32.43 8.66
N PHE A 492 -10.67 32.34 9.45
CA PHE A 492 -9.91 31.10 9.62
C PHE A 492 -10.77 30.00 10.26
N VAL A 493 -11.58 30.33 11.26
CA VAL A 493 -12.52 29.38 11.90
C VAL A 493 -13.62 28.96 10.92
N LEU A 494 -14.23 29.90 10.20
CA LEU A 494 -15.34 29.63 9.27
C LEU A 494 -14.90 28.92 7.98
N GLU A 495 -13.83 29.36 7.33
CA GLU A 495 -13.43 28.89 5.99
C GLU A 495 -12.26 27.90 6.03
N GLY A 496 -11.33 28.06 6.98
CA GLY A 496 -10.09 27.26 7.05
C GLY A 496 -10.18 26.06 7.97
N ALA A 497 -11.16 26.03 8.87
CA ALA A 497 -11.24 25.08 9.96
C ALA A 497 -12.66 24.53 10.17
N HIS A 498 -13.39 24.25 9.08
CA HIS A 498 -14.75 23.70 9.10
C HIS A 498 -14.91 22.46 10.03
N HIS A 499 -13.89 21.60 10.10
CA HIS A 499 -13.80 20.46 11.02
C HIS A 499 -13.88 20.80 12.52
N LEU A 500 -13.79 22.07 12.91
CA LEU A 500 -14.01 22.55 14.28
C LEU A 500 -15.50 22.54 14.69
N LEU A 501 -16.40 22.39 13.71
CA LEU A 501 -17.83 22.27 13.93
C LEU A 501 -18.28 20.82 13.69
N ASP A 502 -19.27 20.35 14.44
CA ASP A 502 -19.82 18.99 14.31
C ASP A 502 -21.02 18.97 13.36
N ASP A 503 -20.82 18.38 12.17
CA ASP A 503 -21.84 18.30 11.11
C ASP A 503 -23.10 17.54 11.55
N LYS A 504 -23.00 16.57 12.47
CA LYS A 504 -24.15 15.80 12.95
C LYS A 504 -25.11 16.58 13.83
N ALA A 505 -24.61 17.62 14.50
CA ALA A 505 -25.47 18.53 15.25
C ALA A 505 -26.23 19.50 14.32
N LEU A 506 -25.69 19.73 13.12
CA LEU A 506 -26.29 20.56 12.07
C LEU A 506 -27.33 19.78 11.21
N GLU A 507 -27.27 18.45 11.20
CA GLU A 507 -28.20 17.53 10.51
C GLU A 507 -29.63 17.49 11.08
N PHE A 508 -29.90 18.08 12.26
CA PHE A 508 -31.24 18.05 12.89
C PHE A 508 -32.28 19.01 12.26
N HIS A 509 -31.96 19.65 11.13
CA HIS A 509 -32.91 20.49 10.39
C HIS A 509 -33.63 19.68 9.30
N PRO A 510 -34.97 19.65 9.22
CA PRO A 510 -35.66 18.50 8.60
C PRO A 510 -35.68 18.40 7.07
N ASP A 511 -35.18 19.36 6.28
CA ASP A 511 -35.58 19.42 4.86
C ASP A 511 -34.48 19.63 3.81
N LEU A 512 -33.18 19.41 4.10
CA LEU A 512 -32.10 19.13 3.11
C LEU A 512 -30.73 19.05 3.81
N SER A 513 -29.83 18.17 3.36
CA SER A 513 -28.44 18.18 3.85
C SER A 513 -27.61 19.28 3.15
N ILE A 514 -26.79 20.02 3.91
CA ILE A 514 -25.93 21.09 3.40
C ILE A 514 -24.98 20.63 2.26
N PRO A 515 -24.41 19.40 2.29
CA PRO A 515 -23.58 18.90 1.19
C PRO A 515 -24.35 18.73 -0.14
N GLU A 516 -25.60 18.25 -0.12
CA GLU A 516 -26.41 18.05 -1.33
C GLU A 516 -26.84 19.39 -1.96
N LEU A 517 -27.14 20.40 -1.13
CA LEU A 517 -27.40 21.77 -1.55
C LEU A 517 -26.17 22.43 -2.18
N LEU A 518 -24.99 22.23 -1.58
CA LEU A 518 -23.71 22.75 -2.09
C LEU A 518 -23.35 22.15 -3.45
N THR A 519 -23.49 20.83 -3.61
CA THR A 519 -23.20 20.14 -4.88
C THR A 519 -24.19 20.49 -5.99
N ALA A 520 -25.47 20.71 -5.67
CA ALA A 520 -26.48 21.13 -6.64
C ALA A 520 -26.34 22.60 -7.09
N LEU A 521 -25.92 23.51 -6.21
CA LEU A 521 -25.75 24.94 -6.53
C LEU A 521 -24.41 25.25 -7.22
N LEU A 522 -23.32 24.57 -6.84
CA LEU A 522 -21.99 24.79 -7.42
C LEU A 522 -21.83 24.20 -8.81
N SER A 523 -22.64 23.20 -9.17
CA SER A 523 -22.59 22.54 -10.48
C SER A 523 -23.29 23.33 -11.61
N GLN A 524 -23.98 24.44 -11.34
CA GLN A 524 -24.79 25.13 -12.36
C GLN A 524 -24.49 26.61 -12.65
N VAL A 525 -23.66 27.35 -11.90
CA VAL A 525 -23.39 28.78 -12.22
C VAL A 525 -21.98 29.25 -11.84
N GLN A 526 -21.29 29.96 -12.74
CA GLN A 526 -20.07 30.72 -12.42
C GLN A 526 -20.42 31.97 -11.60
N LEU A 527 -20.29 31.89 -10.27
CA LEU A 527 -20.56 33.01 -9.36
C LEU A 527 -19.30 33.79 -8.98
N SER A 528 -19.45 35.12 -8.90
CA SER A 528 -18.40 36.04 -8.47
C SER A 528 -18.08 35.93 -6.97
N LYS A 529 -16.92 36.44 -6.55
CA LYS A 529 -16.44 36.41 -5.15
C LYS A 529 -17.42 37.06 -4.15
N LYS A 530 -18.21 38.04 -4.59
CA LYS A 530 -19.21 38.73 -3.76
C LYS A 530 -20.50 37.92 -3.62
N GLU A 531 -20.87 37.19 -4.65
CA GLU A 531 -22.05 36.31 -4.65
C GLU A 531 -21.81 35.04 -3.83
N ARG A 532 -20.58 34.51 -3.82
CA ARG A 532 -20.20 33.39 -2.93
C ARG A 532 -20.33 33.75 -1.45
N ILE A 533 -19.95 34.97 -1.06
CA ILE A 533 -20.08 35.45 0.33
C ILE A 533 -21.57 35.56 0.72
N ASN A 534 -22.43 36.02 -0.20
CA ASN A 534 -23.87 36.11 0.07
C ASN A 534 -24.55 34.73 0.13
N VAL A 535 -24.14 33.76 -0.69
CA VAL A 535 -24.68 32.38 -0.64
C VAL A 535 -24.31 31.67 0.66
N VAL A 536 -23.09 31.86 1.18
CA VAL A 536 -22.68 31.36 2.51
C VAL A 536 -23.50 32.00 3.64
N SER A 537 -23.82 33.30 3.52
CA SER A 537 -24.70 33.97 4.50
C SER A 537 -26.15 33.48 4.47
N LEU A 538 -26.61 32.96 3.32
CA LEU A 538 -27.99 32.47 3.12
C LEU A 538 -28.18 31.00 3.55
N LEU A 539 -27.10 30.21 3.62
CA LEU A 539 -27.13 28.78 3.98
C LEU A 539 -26.87 28.50 5.48
N SER A 540 -26.65 29.55 6.26
CA SER A 540 -26.44 29.47 7.71
C SER A 540 -27.76 29.66 8.44
N GLY A 541 -28.39 28.58 8.93
CA GLY A 541 -29.13 28.74 10.18
C GLY A 541 -28.13 29.31 11.19
N GLY A 542 -28.36 30.51 11.75
CA GLY A 542 -27.35 31.38 12.39
C GLY A 542 -26.48 30.80 13.52
N HIS A 543 -26.59 29.52 13.84
CA HIS A 543 -25.81 28.79 14.82
C HIS A 543 -24.32 28.63 14.46
N ALA A 544 -23.96 28.42 13.20
CA ALA A 544 -22.55 28.24 12.80
C ALA A 544 -21.75 29.54 12.88
N GLU A 545 -22.34 30.65 12.45
CA GLU A 545 -21.74 31.98 12.54
C GLU A 545 -21.56 32.39 14.02
N VAL A 546 -22.61 32.19 14.84
CA VAL A 546 -22.54 32.43 16.29
C VAL A 546 -21.49 31.54 16.96
N ALA A 547 -21.36 30.27 16.57
CA ALA A 547 -20.34 29.38 17.10
C ALA A 547 -18.93 29.83 16.72
N ALA A 548 -18.71 30.22 15.46
CA ALA A 548 -17.42 30.70 14.99
C ALA A 548 -17.01 32.03 15.64
N GLU A 549 -17.96 32.94 15.88
CA GLU A 549 -17.73 34.17 16.63
C GLU A 549 -17.27 33.88 18.06
N ILE A 550 -17.96 32.99 18.76
CA ILE A 550 -17.60 32.58 20.13
C ILE A 550 -16.22 31.93 20.16
N ILE A 551 -15.96 30.99 19.24
CA ILE A 551 -14.66 30.31 19.14
C ILE A 551 -13.56 31.35 18.87
N SER A 552 -13.75 32.23 17.89
CA SER A 552 -12.77 33.27 17.56
C SER A 552 -12.50 34.20 18.75
N GLU A 553 -13.54 34.65 19.46
CA GLU A 553 -13.41 35.55 20.61
C GLU A 553 -12.61 34.92 21.76
N GLU A 554 -12.97 33.70 22.16
CA GLU A 554 -12.31 33.00 23.27
C GLU A 554 -10.89 32.57 22.92
N LEU A 555 -10.67 32.18 21.65
CA LEU A 555 -9.35 31.79 21.17
C LEU A 555 -8.39 33.00 21.14
N GLN A 556 -8.84 34.19 20.74
CA GLN A 556 -8.02 35.41 20.83
C GLN A 556 -7.59 35.72 22.26
N LYS A 557 -8.54 35.72 23.20
CA LYS A 557 -8.26 35.98 24.62
C LYS A 557 -7.23 34.99 25.17
N TYR A 558 -7.46 33.70 24.90
CA TYR A 558 -6.58 32.64 25.37
C TYR A 558 -5.18 32.73 24.78
N LEU A 559 -5.03 33.01 23.47
CA LEU A 559 -3.73 33.14 22.83
C LEU A 559 -2.91 34.31 23.36
N VAL A 560 -3.56 35.45 23.64
CA VAL A 560 -2.89 36.62 24.22
C VAL A 560 -2.45 36.36 25.66
N LEU A 561 -3.30 35.71 26.47
CA LEU A 561 -3.02 35.52 27.90
C LEU A 561 -2.09 34.36 28.22
N HIS A 562 -2.12 33.29 27.40
CA HIS A 562 -1.49 32.01 27.75
C HIS A 562 -0.52 31.49 26.69
N ARG A 563 -0.48 32.06 25.47
CA ARG A 563 0.39 31.59 24.37
C ARG A 563 1.11 32.72 23.65
N GLN A 564 1.65 33.66 24.43
CA GLN A 564 2.45 34.77 23.92
C GLN A 564 3.88 34.34 23.60
N VAL A 565 4.42 34.82 22.49
CA VAL A 565 5.77 34.53 22.00
C VAL A 565 6.48 35.85 21.69
N GLU A 566 7.68 36.01 22.24
CA GLU A 566 8.52 37.17 22.00
C GLU A 566 9.39 36.99 20.75
N ARG A 567 9.92 35.78 20.54
CA ARG A 567 10.87 35.47 19.46
C ARG A 567 10.57 34.12 18.80
N ILE A 568 10.79 34.04 17.48
CA ILE A 568 10.62 32.81 16.70
C ILE A 568 11.97 32.34 16.17
N GLN A 569 12.42 31.17 16.62
CA GLN A 569 13.53 30.43 16.04
C GLN A 569 13.02 29.47 14.96
N ARG A 570 13.82 29.27 13.90
CA ARG A 570 13.50 28.35 12.80
C ARG A 570 14.70 27.47 12.53
N ARG A 571 14.47 26.17 12.34
CA ARG A 571 15.48 25.22 11.89
C ARG A 571 14.88 24.21 10.92
N VAL A 572 15.73 23.59 10.11
CA VAL A 572 15.36 22.42 9.30
C VAL A 572 16.08 21.22 9.88
N ASP A 573 15.33 20.22 10.31
CA ASP A 573 15.87 18.95 10.79
C ASP A 573 15.85 17.93 9.66
N MET A 574 16.98 17.25 9.48
CA MET A 574 17.19 16.28 8.40
C MET A 574 16.48 14.94 8.67
N PHE A 575 16.12 14.68 9.92
CA PHE A 575 15.55 13.42 10.38
C PHE A 575 14.14 13.57 10.95
N ALA A 576 13.65 14.79 11.11
CA ALA A 576 12.28 15.02 11.55
C ALA A 576 11.30 14.49 10.49
N GLU A 577 10.40 13.63 10.92
CA GLU A 577 9.30 13.11 10.09
C GLU A 577 8.17 14.14 9.94
N ASP A 578 8.02 15.01 10.95
CA ASP A 578 6.98 16.04 11.02
C ASP A 578 7.55 17.43 11.30
N THR A 579 6.88 18.46 10.78
CA THR A 579 7.18 19.85 11.14
C THR A 579 6.60 20.13 12.52
N THR A 580 7.39 20.66 13.44
CA THR A 580 6.97 20.90 14.83
C THR A 580 7.10 22.36 15.26
N CYS A 581 6.28 22.76 16.22
CA CYS A 581 6.37 24.03 16.94
C CYS A 581 6.48 23.73 18.43
N GLU A 582 7.51 24.24 19.08
CA GLU A 582 7.74 24.09 20.52
C GLU A 582 7.86 25.46 21.18
N LEU A 583 7.07 25.70 22.23
CA LEU A 583 7.18 26.89 23.07
C LEU A 583 8.20 26.60 24.18
N LEU A 584 9.29 27.37 24.20
CA LEU A 584 10.36 27.25 25.19
C LEU A 584 10.06 28.10 26.43
N GLU A 585 10.70 27.77 27.55
CA GLU A 585 10.44 28.40 28.87
C GLU A 585 10.62 29.93 28.89
N ASP A 586 11.39 30.50 27.95
CA ASP A 586 11.72 31.92 27.87
C ASP A 586 10.82 32.74 26.91
N GLY A 587 9.66 32.20 26.49
CA GLY A 587 8.78 32.88 25.52
C GLY A 587 9.32 32.86 24.09
N GLU A 588 10.29 31.98 23.81
CA GLU A 588 10.78 31.70 22.47
C GLU A 588 10.02 30.52 21.85
N LEU A 589 9.66 30.62 20.57
CA LEU A 589 9.07 29.53 19.81
C LEU A 589 10.10 28.93 18.85
N LEU A 590 10.36 27.63 18.96
CA LEU A 590 11.16 26.88 18.01
C LEU A 590 10.27 26.19 16.96
N VAL A 591 10.43 26.58 15.70
CA VAL A 591 9.79 25.89 14.56
C VAL A 591 10.82 24.99 13.89
N THR A 592 10.58 23.68 13.90
CA THR A 592 11.43 22.67 13.24
C THR A 592 10.73 22.21 11.97
N PHE A 593 11.26 22.57 10.80
CA PHE A 593 10.77 22.11 9.51
C PHE A 593 11.41 20.79 9.11
N THR A 594 10.66 19.96 8.40
CA THR A 594 11.21 18.73 7.79
C THR A 594 12.07 19.04 6.58
N HIS A 595 13.07 18.20 6.33
CA HIS A 595 13.85 18.23 5.09
C HIS A 595 12.99 17.84 3.89
N ILE A 596 13.21 18.49 2.75
CA ILE A 596 12.60 18.14 1.47
C ILE A 596 13.67 17.32 0.74
N PRO A 597 13.43 16.02 0.47
CA PRO A 597 14.38 15.18 -0.25
C PRO A 597 14.74 15.75 -1.62
N PHE A 598 15.98 15.53 -2.04
CA PHE A 598 16.43 15.93 -3.36
C PHE A 598 15.75 15.10 -4.45
N VAL A 599 15.55 15.72 -5.61
CA VAL A 599 15.05 15.00 -6.79
C VAL A 599 16.21 14.18 -7.37
N GLU A 600 16.09 12.86 -7.35
CA GLU A 600 17.13 11.94 -7.84
C GLU A 600 16.99 11.63 -9.34
N ASN A 601 15.78 11.70 -9.90
CA ASN A 601 15.53 11.37 -11.31
C ASN A 601 15.37 12.64 -12.16
N TRP A 602 16.38 12.91 -12.98
CA TRP A 602 16.43 14.04 -13.91
C TRP A 602 16.11 13.65 -15.36
N GLY A 603 15.69 12.41 -15.60
CA GLY A 603 15.42 11.91 -16.96
C GLY A 603 16.68 11.75 -17.83
N VAL A 604 17.84 11.58 -17.20
CA VAL A 604 19.13 11.37 -17.87
C VAL A 604 19.63 9.96 -17.57
N GLU A 605 20.10 9.24 -18.59
CA GLU A 605 20.65 7.89 -18.42
C GLU A 605 21.89 7.91 -17.50
N TRP A 606 21.97 6.92 -16.60
CA TRP A 606 23.04 6.85 -15.60
C TRP A 606 24.44 6.75 -16.22
N SER A 607 24.56 6.10 -17.38
CA SER A 607 25.81 6.04 -18.16
C SER A 607 26.32 7.44 -18.53
N ILE A 608 25.44 8.34 -18.94
CA ILE A 608 25.78 9.73 -19.29
C ILE A 608 26.20 10.48 -18.02
N VAL A 609 25.46 10.29 -16.92
CA VAL A 609 25.80 10.90 -15.62
C VAL A 609 27.20 10.45 -15.17
N GLU A 610 27.51 9.16 -15.29
CA GLU A 610 28.81 8.59 -14.93
C GLU A 610 29.93 9.15 -15.82
N GLU A 611 29.71 9.29 -17.13
CA GLU A 611 30.68 9.89 -18.06
C GLU A 611 30.97 11.36 -17.70
N VAL A 612 29.93 12.17 -17.46
CA VAL A 612 30.08 13.58 -17.05
C VAL A 612 30.77 13.69 -15.69
N TRP A 613 30.42 12.81 -14.76
CA TRP A 613 31.03 12.79 -13.43
C TRP A 613 32.53 12.47 -13.50
N ILE A 614 32.91 11.45 -14.28
CA ILE A 614 34.32 11.08 -14.48
C ILE A 614 35.12 12.24 -15.10
N ASP A 615 34.56 12.93 -16.11
CA ASP A 615 35.19 14.09 -16.72
C ASP A 615 35.36 15.25 -15.71
N TYR A 616 34.32 15.53 -14.92
CA TYR A 616 34.35 16.60 -13.94
C TYR A 616 35.32 16.32 -12.78
N VAL A 617 35.38 15.09 -12.27
CA VAL A 617 36.37 14.67 -11.24
C VAL A 617 37.79 14.73 -11.79
N SER A 618 38.00 14.40 -13.07
CA SER A 618 39.30 14.57 -13.72
C SER A 618 39.72 16.03 -13.79
N HIS A 619 38.77 16.94 -14.06
CA HIS A 619 39.00 18.39 -14.08
C HIS A 619 39.24 18.97 -12.67
N TRP A 620 38.45 18.56 -11.68
CA TRP A 620 38.57 18.98 -10.28
C TRP A 620 38.63 17.77 -9.32
N PRO A 621 39.84 17.24 -9.07
CA PRO A 621 40.01 16.01 -8.26
C PRO A 621 39.54 16.10 -6.81
N ASP A 622 39.43 17.31 -6.25
CA ASP A 622 39.02 17.54 -4.86
C ASP A 622 37.50 17.79 -4.72
N VAL A 623 36.71 17.65 -5.79
CA VAL A 623 35.25 17.86 -5.75
C VAL A 623 34.56 16.97 -4.71
N ASP A 624 35.02 15.72 -4.55
CA ASP A 624 34.48 14.80 -3.54
C ASP A 624 34.69 15.34 -2.12
N GLN A 625 35.88 15.88 -1.83
CA GLN A 625 36.19 16.47 -0.52
C GLN A 625 35.36 17.74 -0.27
N PHE A 626 35.06 18.51 -1.31
CA PHE A 626 34.15 19.66 -1.21
C PHE A 626 32.72 19.22 -0.86
N ILE A 627 32.20 18.18 -1.51
CA ILE A 627 30.87 17.62 -1.23
C ILE A 627 30.83 17.03 0.19
N GLU A 628 31.88 16.31 0.60
CA GLU A 628 32.02 15.80 1.97
C GLU A 628 32.03 16.94 3.00
N LEU A 629 32.75 18.04 2.75
CA LEU A 629 32.74 19.22 3.61
C LEU A 629 31.34 19.82 3.72
N MET A 630 30.61 19.93 2.61
CA MET A 630 29.22 20.42 2.61
C MET A 630 28.31 19.53 3.46
N LEU A 631 28.39 18.21 3.30
CA LEU A 631 27.64 17.24 4.07
C LEU A 631 28.00 17.31 5.56
N ALA A 632 29.29 17.26 5.88
CA ALA A 632 29.78 17.34 7.25
C ALA A 632 29.34 18.66 7.93
N ALA A 633 29.46 19.79 7.24
CA ALA A 633 29.00 21.08 7.73
C ALA A 633 27.50 21.08 8.02
N ARG A 634 26.69 20.41 7.20
CA ARG A 634 25.24 20.32 7.41
C ARG A 634 24.90 19.61 8.73
N PHE A 635 25.61 18.55 9.08
CA PHE A 635 25.37 17.76 10.29
C PHE A 635 26.19 18.20 11.50
N ALA A 636 27.12 19.13 11.34
CA ALA A 636 27.90 19.68 12.44
C ALA A 636 27.03 20.47 13.43
N THR A 637 27.31 20.32 14.72
CA THR A 637 26.66 21.08 15.81
C THR A 637 27.06 22.55 15.82
N ASP A 638 28.26 22.87 15.32
CA ASP A 638 28.75 24.23 15.09
C ASP A 638 29.38 24.33 13.69
N ARG A 639 29.09 25.41 12.97
CA ARG A 639 29.53 25.67 11.60
C ARG A 639 30.48 26.86 11.48
N ARG A 640 30.91 27.47 12.59
CA ARG A 640 31.81 28.65 12.57
C ARG A 640 33.12 28.43 11.81
N GLN A 641 33.62 27.19 11.81
CA GLN A 641 34.86 26.81 11.12
C GLN A 641 34.59 26.04 9.80
N ALA A 642 33.32 25.93 9.38
CA ALA A 642 32.94 25.24 8.16
C ALA A 642 32.94 26.22 6.97
N PHE A 643 34.13 26.65 6.55
CA PHE A 643 34.32 27.52 5.40
C PHE A 643 35.50 27.04 4.56
N LEU A 644 35.41 27.26 3.25
CA LEU A 644 36.47 26.98 2.29
C LEU A 644 36.82 28.26 1.55
N TRP A 645 38.11 28.62 1.57
CA TRP A 645 38.67 29.64 0.69
C TRP A 645 39.28 28.94 -0.51
N ALA A 646 38.68 29.11 -1.69
CA ALA A 646 39.13 28.49 -2.92
C ALA A 646 39.68 29.56 -3.88
N ASN A 647 40.95 29.44 -4.25
CA ASN A 647 41.55 30.22 -5.33
C ASN A 647 41.64 29.32 -6.57
N MET A 648 40.72 29.51 -7.51
CA MET A 648 40.52 28.61 -8.65
C MET A 648 40.54 29.38 -9.99
N PRO A 649 40.98 28.74 -11.08
CA PRO A 649 40.87 29.30 -12.43
C PRO A 649 39.43 29.66 -12.79
N SER A 650 39.17 30.72 -13.54
CA SER A 650 37.81 31.22 -13.82
C SER A 650 36.83 30.19 -14.43
N ASP A 651 37.36 29.17 -15.09
CA ASP A 651 36.66 28.10 -15.79
C ASP A 651 36.58 26.78 -15.01
N TRP A 652 36.76 26.78 -13.69
CA TRP A 652 36.70 25.59 -12.82
C TRP A 652 35.35 24.84 -12.81
N GLY A 653 34.35 25.33 -13.55
CA GLY A 653 33.02 24.75 -13.60
C GLY A 653 32.03 25.35 -12.59
N LYS A 654 32.27 26.58 -12.10
CA LYS A 654 31.34 27.28 -11.18
C LYS A 654 29.91 27.37 -11.70
N GLY A 655 29.74 27.58 -13.00
CA GLY A 655 28.42 27.63 -13.64
C GLY A 655 27.68 26.29 -13.53
N LEU A 656 28.38 25.18 -13.77
CA LEU A 656 27.77 23.84 -13.67
C LEU A 656 27.35 23.53 -12.24
N LEU A 657 28.27 23.67 -11.28
CA LEU A 657 28.04 23.26 -9.90
C LEU A 657 27.18 24.24 -9.12
N VAL A 658 27.53 25.53 -9.13
CA VAL A 658 26.89 26.55 -8.28
C VAL A 658 25.63 27.11 -8.95
N GLU A 659 25.70 27.44 -10.24
CA GLU A 659 24.56 28.04 -10.96
C GLU A 659 23.56 26.99 -11.46
N GLY A 660 24.03 25.79 -11.82
CA GLY A 660 23.19 24.64 -12.15
C GLY A 660 22.79 23.87 -10.89
N VAL A 661 23.56 22.85 -10.54
CA VAL A 661 23.15 21.79 -9.59
C VAL A 661 22.71 22.35 -8.22
N LEU A 662 23.56 23.13 -7.54
CA LEU A 662 23.26 23.60 -6.19
C LEU A 662 22.13 24.62 -6.16
N SER A 663 21.99 25.46 -7.20
CA SER A 663 20.90 26.43 -7.28
C SER A 663 19.56 25.73 -7.53
N GLU A 664 19.51 24.75 -8.43
CA GLU A 664 18.30 24.00 -8.74
C GLU A 664 17.83 23.13 -7.57
N LEU A 665 18.77 22.56 -6.80
CA LEU A 665 18.46 21.86 -5.55
C LEU A 665 18.11 22.80 -4.37
N GLY A 666 18.21 24.12 -4.55
CA GLY A 666 17.95 25.11 -3.51
C GLY A 666 18.98 25.07 -2.36
N LEU A 667 20.19 24.58 -2.64
CA LEU A 667 21.25 24.36 -1.64
C LEU A 667 22.20 25.54 -1.47
N VAL A 668 22.16 26.53 -2.37
CA VAL A 668 23.10 27.66 -2.33
C VAL A 668 22.41 29.00 -2.25
N ILE A 669 22.92 29.86 -1.36
CA ILE A 669 22.68 31.31 -1.41
C ILE A 669 23.90 31.94 -2.06
N LYS A 670 23.69 32.64 -3.16
CA LYS A 670 24.75 33.37 -3.87
C LYS A 670 24.78 34.81 -3.38
N THR A 671 25.96 35.32 -3.06
CA THR A 671 26.17 36.70 -2.65
C THR A 671 27.53 37.20 -3.13
N THR A 672 27.79 38.50 -2.92
CA THR A 672 29.04 39.17 -3.28
C THR A 672 29.63 39.86 -2.07
N ILE A 673 30.92 40.19 -2.13
CA ILE A 673 31.61 40.91 -1.04
C ILE A 673 30.88 42.21 -0.69
N ASN A 674 30.49 43.01 -1.69
CA ASN A 674 29.75 44.26 -1.49
C ASN A 674 28.41 44.05 -0.75
N THR A 675 27.73 42.92 -1.00
CA THR A 675 26.47 42.60 -0.30
C THR A 675 26.72 42.26 1.16
N ILE A 676 27.83 41.58 1.47
CA ILE A 676 28.25 41.29 2.84
C ILE A 676 28.67 42.56 3.58
N GLU A 677 29.41 43.47 2.93
CA GLU A 677 29.78 44.76 3.50
C GLU A 677 28.54 45.60 3.86
N LYS A 678 27.51 45.58 3.00
CA LYS A 678 26.21 46.19 3.29
C LYS A 678 25.53 45.53 4.50
N ALA A 679 25.56 44.20 4.59
CA ALA A 679 25.01 43.47 5.73
C ALA A 679 25.67 43.87 7.04
N TYR A 680 27.02 43.96 7.04
CA TYR A 680 27.81 44.37 8.20
C TYR A 680 27.43 45.78 8.69
N ASN A 681 27.14 46.68 7.75
CA ASN A 681 26.70 48.04 8.03
C ASN A 681 25.18 48.17 8.31
N GLY A 682 24.46 47.06 8.47
CA GLY A 682 23.03 47.04 8.77
C GLY A 682 22.12 47.55 7.63
N SER A 683 22.65 47.61 6.40
CA SER A 683 21.89 48.05 5.23
C SER A 683 21.01 46.91 4.67
N PRO A 684 19.87 47.20 4.03
CA PRO A 684 19.06 46.18 3.38
C PRO A 684 19.83 45.45 2.27
N ILE A 685 19.89 44.11 2.36
CA ILE A 685 20.68 43.26 1.44
C ILE A 685 19.83 42.40 0.49
N GLY A 686 18.50 42.46 0.59
CA GLY A 686 17.60 41.72 -0.30
C GLY A 686 17.64 40.18 -0.15
N LEU A 687 18.34 39.65 0.85
CA LEU A 687 18.31 38.23 1.19
C LEU A 687 17.13 37.93 2.11
N ASP A 688 16.23 37.03 1.69
CA ASP A 688 15.11 36.58 2.50
C ASP A 688 15.50 35.36 3.34
N LEU A 689 15.00 35.32 4.58
CA LEU A 689 15.17 34.25 5.55
C LEU A 689 14.64 32.91 5.02
N SER A 690 13.60 32.95 4.17
CA SER A 690 13.04 31.77 3.52
C SER A 690 14.05 31.06 2.60
N ASN A 691 14.87 31.83 1.87
CA ASN A 691 15.89 31.32 0.95
C ASN A 691 17.08 30.72 1.72
N ALA A 692 17.37 31.23 2.92
CA ALA A 692 18.50 30.76 3.72
C ALA A 692 18.22 29.48 4.51
N MET A 693 16.95 29.21 4.80
CA MET A 693 16.54 28.18 5.76
C MET A 693 16.92 26.76 5.32
N ARG A 694 16.89 26.50 4.01
CA ARG A 694 17.18 25.18 3.41
C ARG A 694 18.52 25.12 2.69
N ALA A 695 19.20 26.26 2.52
CA ALA A 695 20.51 26.30 1.92
C ALA A 695 21.57 25.64 2.82
N TRP A 696 22.53 25.00 2.19
CA TRP A 696 23.68 24.37 2.84
C TRP A 696 24.93 25.22 2.67
N VAL A 697 25.00 25.98 1.56
CA VAL A 697 26.17 26.77 1.19
C VAL A 697 25.79 28.25 1.06
N LEU A 698 26.58 29.12 1.68
CA LEU A 698 26.65 30.52 1.31
C LEU A 698 27.84 30.69 0.39
N PHE A 699 27.59 30.90 -0.89
CA PHE A 699 28.62 31.09 -1.90
C PHE A 699 28.87 32.59 -2.11
N ILE A 700 30.13 33.00 -2.00
CA ILE A 700 30.57 34.39 -2.14
C ILE A 700 31.49 34.44 -3.36
N ASP A 701 31.05 35.13 -4.41
CA ASP A 701 31.89 35.41 -5.58
C ASP A 701 32.57 36.76 -5.36
N GLU A 702 33.91 36.79 -5.50
CA GLU A 702 34.74 38.00 -5.42
C GLU A 702 34.73 38.79 -6.74
#